data_AF-A0A965RLQ9-F1
#
_entry.id   AF-A0A965RLQ9-F1
#
_cell.length_a   1.000
_cell.length_b   1.000
_cell.length_c   1.000
_cell.angle_alpha   90.00
_cell.angle_beta   90.00
_cell.angle_gamma   90.00
#
_symmetry.space_group_name_H-M   'P 1'
#
loop_
_entity.id
_entity.type
_entity.pdbx_description
1 polymer ?
#
loop_
_entity_poly.entity_id
_entity_poly.type
_entity_poly.pdbx_seq_one_letter_code
_entity_poly.pdbx_strand_id
1 'polypeptide(L)'
;SSSKEIVVIVFDVSGSTASFFAGRDRVIDKQLDVAQGMALAIISKNPESLVYLVSFHSTATKPVPVKINYSEKMTNIYGMGLKPLDSTCTHLGLIEAGKVPNVTRIIVITDGATHSSSDQLISAIKPNVTLEVIAVSTTDTNMESVTQSEEGSIPGMDLVKYLKNEINKLTIYSRRYQDEPYVGAASSKIDKGNLQFMGLKVDVPVVIFIRNLCDSIAETQVAWRSEDEFKKFLANFGTILTLPFVTFPQNSDFFNGILGVFFDSFKKSGMISASKMTIERINNIIYFGFDCAKRQVNVVYTNFEGKVAEVKKGQFKDAIGRLKNEGTTLGSELTMCMPTEGLIVFDKGGVVPKTKSLGPYPASSDLHGNFYFGCGADEQALRIAFRELAGKLGFQNPVGSASVIFYVLNQMFLMMITGHSMDSEYMKELQKFAIAQTSMEVVISKGVYDGKGCYSQWKDGKLPPMHFSKPSVKHTSLYEDKMINPLGLEETLWWASMMSMLGIFKEQQHNYEGSIRALGIEMNEYAETNFLNWVKDRYKGFVSGNVVCVTLQPTPSSIISLDPFDPSDEIYVLNDHGNCRCRTHYSRKEIDEWVNPRGCVWCKYQPRPNDFKRVNLGDPMSVFNEAKARAQPLMVVGATPVRSLLTSVPIQQSSASSASSASSADGVKKILVVLFGVTGAGKTTFSETLHARVTEAGGACHIMSSDKFSKAPHNMKSKGLGARVNQEFQNFNKENSSNPLQVVIVDTCNDRGKQNDYFEVNFSNIGYTVHYVYPNFDVSTSNFNDYECWCIRNVLGRGMSSEKTNFWLNPVETSLETCIEVHNKKAQSFVNHTKLSQRPMNFNKKFTDASRFMSLHRINEAADRYAKTLHPVGECVDNFIRSIGLDLTLKSS
;
A
#
# COMPACT_ATOMS: atom_id res chain seq x y z
N SER A 1 -24.35 9.30 47.84
CA SER A 1 -23.15 9.97 48.38
C SER A 1 -21.95 9.49 47.58
N SER A 2 -21.25 10.36 46.87
CA SER A 2 -19.98 9.99 46.22
C SER A 2 -18.96 9.69 47.31
N SER A 3 -18.42 8.48 47.33
CA SER A 3 -17.36 8.09 48.25
C SER A 3 -16.18 9.06 48.12
N LYS A 4 -15.66 9.53 49.26
CA LYS A 4 -14.47 10.38 49.32
C LYS A 4 -13.30 9.70 48.60
N GLU A 5 -12.78 10.31 47.54
CA GLU A 5 -11.65 9.79 46.78
C GLU A 5 -10.34 10.27 47.41
N ILE A 6 -9.40 9.36 47.65
CA ILE A 6 -8.07 9.70 48.16
C ILE A 6 -7.05 9.31 47.10
N VAL A 7 -6.42 10.33 46.53
CA VAL A 7 -5.50 10.19 45.40
C VAL A 7 -4.10 10.56 45.84
N VAL A 8 -3.12 9.74 45.49
CA VAL A 8 -1.70 10.07 45.68
C VAL A 8 -1.03 10.21 44.32
N ILE A 9 -0.45 11.39 44.06
CA ILE A 9 0.38 11.64 42.89
C ILE A 9 1.83 11.36 43.30
N VAL A 10 2.43 10.35 42.68
CA VAL A 10 3.80 9.91 42.88
C VAL A 10 4.64 10.47 41.74
N PHE A 11 5.65 11.25 42.08
CA PHE A 11 6.30 12.18 41.17
C PHE A 11 7.80 11.90 41.10
N ASP A 12 8.31 11.66 39.89
CA ASP A 12 9.73 11.41 39.66
C ASP A 12 10.54 12.72 39.69
N VAL A 13 11.57 12.77 40.52
CA VAL A 13 12.54 13.89 40.56
C VAL A 13 13.96 13.39 40.33
N SER A 14 14.13 12.27 39.63
CA SER A 14 15.45 11.73 39.29
C SER A 14 16.21 12.59 38.27
N GLY A 15 17.50 12.31 38.08
CA GLY A 15 18.39 13.15 37.28
C GLY A 15 18.02 13.23 35.81
N SER A 16 17.40 12.18 35.27
CA SER A 16 16.91 12.14 33.90
C SER A 16 15.77 13.12 33.63
N THR A 17 15.04 13.56 34.67
CA THR A 17 14.02 14.62 34.57
C THR A 17 14.60 16.01 34.31
N ALA A 18 15.93 16.19 34.40
CA ALA A 18 16.62 17.43 34.03
C ALA A 18 16.67 17.66 32.50
N SER A 19 16.36 16.64 31.70
CA SER A 19 16.43 16.68 30.24
C SER A 19 15.41 17.66 29.63
N PHE A 20 15.75 18.28 28.50
CA PHE A 20 14.87 19.22 27.80
C PHE A 20 13.71 18.51 27.09
N PHE A 21 12.48 18.83 27.50
CA PHE A 21 11.23 18.32 26.95
C PHE A 21 10.90 19.03 25.63
N ALA A 22 10.51 20.32 25.68
CA ALA A 22 10.22 21.15 24.51
C ALA A 22 10.59 22.62 24.79
N GLY A 23 11.21 23.29 23.81
CA GLY A 23 11.65 24.68 24.00
C GLY A 23 12.68 24.83 25.13
N ARG A 24 12.36 25.62 26.16
CA ARG A 24 13.21 25.81 27.36
C ARG A 24 12.77 24.94 28.55
N ASP A 25 11.68 24.19 28.42
CA ASP A 25 11.09 23.44 29.52
C ASP A 25 11.77 22.08 29.65
N ARG A 26 12.06 21.68 30.89
CA ARG A 26 12.60 20.35 31.20
C ARG A 26 11.45 19.37 31.44
N VAL A 27 11.78 18.08 31.43
CA VAL A 27 10.83 17.01 31.75
C VAL A 27 10.17 17.26 33.11
N ILE A 28 10.95 17.63 34.13
CA ILE A 28 10.40 17.95 35.46
C ILE A 28 9.40 19.11 35.42
N ASP A 29 9.65 20.12 34.59
CA ASP A 29 8.78 21.30 34.49
C ASP A 29 7.41 20.87 33.89
N LYS A 30 7.43 20.05 32.82
CA LYS A 30 6.20 19.48 32.25
C LYS A 30 5.48 18.52 33.18
N GLN A 31 6.21 17.70 33.93
CA GLN A 31 5.62 16.82 34.93
C GLN A 31 4.87 17.62 36.00
N LEU A 32 5.43 18.75 36.48
CA LEU A 32 4.79 19.63 37.46
C LEU A 32 3.50 20.24 36.91
N ASP A 33 3.50 20.70 35.66
CA ASP A 33 2.32 21.22 34.98
C ASP A 33 1.19 20.17 34.95
N VAL A 34 1.53 18.93 34.59
CA VAL A 34 0.57 17.81 34.55
C VAL A 34 0.04 17.49 35.95
N ALA A 35 0.92 17.40 36.94
CA ALA A 35 0.53 17.13 38.33
C ALA A 35 -0.44 18.19 38.87
N GLN A 36 -0.17 19.47 38.59
CA GLN A 36 -1.04 20.58 38.97
C GLN A 36 -2.39 20.49 38.25
N GLY A 37 -2.40 20.32 36.93
CA GLY A 37 -3.62 20.17 36.15
C GLY A 37 -4.51 19.04 36.64
N MET A 38 -3.91 17.89 36.99
CA MET A 38 -4.62 16.75 37.55
C MET A 38 -5.18 17.04 38.95
N ALA A 39 -4.38 17.57 39.86
CA ALA A 39 -4.84 17.87 41.21
C ALA A 39 -6.02 18.84 41.19
N LEU A 40 -5.94 19.89 40.37
CA LEU A 40 -7.04 20.84 40.16
C LEU A 40 -8.29 20.15 39.59
N ALA A 41 -8.13 19.31 38.56
CA ALA A 41 -9.26 18.61 37.95
C ALA A 41 -9.97 17.64 38.91
N ILE A 42 -9.19 16.92 39.73
CA ILE A 42 -9.72 15.97 40.72
C ILE A 42 -10.55 16.69 41.77
N ILE A 43 -9.98 17.72 42.40
CA ILE A 43 -10.65 18.45 43.48
C ILE A 43 -11.80 19.29 42.94
N SER A 44 -11.69 19.85 41.74
CA SER A 44 -12.81 20.60 41.11
C SER A 44 -13.99 19.69 40.79
N LYS A 45 -13.74 18.43 40.42
CA LYS A 45 -14.79 17.45 40.14
C LYS A 45 -15.46 16.94 41.42
N ASN A 46 -14.68 16.79 42.50
CA ASN A 46 -15.19 16.37 43.79
C ASN A 46 -14.42 17.13 44.91
N PRO A 47 -15.01 18.21 45.47
CA PRO A 47 -14.35 19.04 46.47
C PRO A 47 -13.95 18.30 47.76
N GLU A 48 -14.57 17.15 48.04
CA GLU A 48 -14.26 16.31 49.19
C GLU A 48 -13.03 15.41 48.96
N SER A 49 -12.55 15.31 47.72
CA SER A 49 -11.37 14.49 47.39
C SER A 49 -10.11 15.05 48.02
N LEU A 50 -9.26 14.16 48.53
CA LEU A 50 -7.94 14.51 49.07
C LEU A 50 -6.86 14.08 48.09
N VAL A 51 -6.00 15.03 47.72
CA VAL A 51 -4.84 14.76 46.86
C VAL A 51 -3.57 14.92 47.68
N TYR A 52 -2.71 13.91 47.65
CA TYR A 52 -1.38 13.94 48.25
C TYR A 52 -0.32 13.88 47.17
N LEU A 53 0.84 14.48 47.43
CA LEU A 53 2.03 14.41 46.59
C LEU A 53 3.13 13.64 47.32
N VAL A 54 3.77 12.74 46.60
CA VAL A 54 5.00 12.03 46.99
C VAL A 54 5.99 12.25 45.87
N SER A 55 7.21 12.69 46.18
CA SER A 55 8.30 12.75 45.20
C SER A 55 9.32 11.65 45.46
N PHE A 56 9.96 11.12 44.42
CA PHE A 56 10.96 10.06 44.55
C PHE A 56 12.17 10.24 43.62
N HIS A 57 13.32 9.76 44.09
CA HIS A 57 14.57 9.54 43.38
C HIS A 57 15.19 8.27 44.01
N SER A 58 16.46 8.32 44.45
CA SER A 58 17.07 7.33 45.35
C SER A 58 16.44 7.28 46.76
N THR A 59 15.61 8.27 47.13
CA THR A 59 14.74 8.26 48.32
C THR A 59 13.34 8.76 47.97
N ALA A 60 12.36 8.64 48.87
CA ALA A 60 11.02 9.18 48.68
C ALA A 60 10.60 10.12 49.82
N THR A 61 9.86 11.18 49.49
CA THR A 61 9.32 12.12 50.48
C THR A 61 8.06 11.56 51.15
N LYS A 62 7.79 12.04 52.37
CA LYS A 62 6.52 11.71 53.05
C LYS A 62 5.35 12.34 52.26
N PRO A 63 4.18 11.69 52.20
CA PRO A 63 3.01 12.25 51.52
C PRO A 63 2.65 13.64 52.05
N VAL A 64 2.61 14.63 51.17
CA VAL A 64 2.25 16.02 51.48
C VAL A 64 0.88 16.34 50.89
N PRO A 65 -0.09 16.86 51.67
CA PRO A 65 -1.39 17.24 51.12
C PRO A 65 -1.25 18.40 50.14
N VAL A 66 -1.87 18.27 48.98
CA VAL A 66 -1.97 19.34 47.97
C VAL A 66 -3.06 20.32 48.41
N LYS A 67 -2.69 21.58 48.54
CA LYS A 67 -3.60 22.68 48.87
C LYS A 67 -3.89 23.47 47.59
N ILE A 68 -5.17 23.73 47.33
CA ILE A 68 -5.60 24.58 46.23
C ILE A 68 -5.76 26.01 46.74
N ASN A 69 -5.13 26.95 46.04
CA ASN A 69 -5.50 28.35 46.11
C ASN A 69 -6.56 28.63 45.05
N TYR A 70 -7.84 28.65 45.46
CA TYR A 70 -8.97 28.79 44.53
C TYR A 70 -8.99 30.13 43.78
N SER A 71 -8.46 31.21 44.37
CA SER A 71 -8.43 32.52 43.72
C SER A 71 -7.42 32.60 42.58
N GLU A 72 -6.33 31.85 42.68
CA GLU A 72 -5.24 31.84 41.69
C GLU A 72 -5.30 30.63 40.74
N LYS A 73 -6.24 29.70 40.99
CA LYS A 73 -6.30 28.39 40.30
C LYS A 73 -4.95 27.67 40.30
N MET A 74 -4.21 27.80 41.40
CA MET A 74 -2.88 27.21 41.57
C MET A 74 -2.86 26.25 42.75
N THR A 75 -1.89 25.35 42.72
CA THR A 75 -1.61 24.43 43.84
C THR A 75 -0.30 24.81 44.50
N ASN A 76 -0.06 24.33 45.72
CA ASN A 76 1.23 24.50 46.39
C ASN A 76 2.38 23.68 45.77
N ILE A 77 2.15 22.94 44.67
CA ILE A 77 3.12 22.02 44.07
C ILE A 77 4.40 22.76 43.61
N TYR A 78 4.30 23.91 42.94
CA TYR A 78 5.48 24.70 42.54
C TYR A 78 6.27 25.29 43.73
N GLY A 79 5.60 25.49 44.87
CA GLY A 79 6.23 26.00 46.08
C GLY A 79 7.12 25.00 46.82
N MET A 80 7.17 23.74 46.38
CA MET A 80 7.90 22.66 47.07
C MET A 80 9.40 22.60 46.73
N GLY A 81 9.89 23.44 45.82
CA GLY A 81 11.32 23.57 45.52
C GLY A 81 11.97 22.32 44.93
N LEU A 82 11.19 21.50 44.22
CA LEU A 82 11.64 20.23 43.62
C LEU A 82 12.70 20.48 42.54
N LYS A 83 13.82 19.76 42.62
CA LYS A 83 14.90 19.79 41.64
C LYS A 83 15.24 18.36 41.22
N PRO A 84 15.73 18.13 39.99
CA PRO A 84 16.26 16.83 39.60
C PRO A 84 17.41 16.41 40.52
N LEU A 85 17.41 15.15 40.95
CA LEU A 85 18.37 14.51 41.86
C LEU A 85 18.99 13.28 41.20
N ASP A 86 19.32 12.22 41.96
CA ASP A 86 20.13 11.09 41.47
C ASP A 86 19.27 9.99 40.80
N SER A 87 19.51 8.71 41.13
CA SER A 87 18.84 7.56 40.49
C SER A 87 17.31 7.54 40.67
N THR A 88 16.61 6.83 39.77
CA THR A 88 15.15 6.64 39.82
C THR A 88 14.77 5.32 40.50
N CYS A 89 14.16 5.36 41.69
CA CYS A 89 13.68 4.19 42.43
C CYS A 89 12.17 4.27 42.67
N THR A 90 11.36 4.04 41.63
CA THR A 90 9.88 4.16 41.66
C THR A 90 9.21 3.37 42.79
N HIS A 91 9.73 2.20 43.18
CA HIS A 91 9.16 1.40 44.28
C HIS A 91 9.12 2.17 45.62
N LEU A 92 10.07 3.07 45.89
CA LEU A 92 10.08 3.88 47.11
C LEU A 92 8.92 4.88 47.14
N GLY A 93 8.64 5.51 45.99
CA GLY A 93 7.49 6.40 45.84
C GLY A 93 6.16 5.68 46.05
N LEU A 94 6.04 4.47 45.50
CA LEU A 94 4.86 3.62 45.69
C LEU A 94 4.68 3.17 47.15
N ILE A 95 5.76 2.81 47.84
CA ILE A 95 5.72 2.46 49.28
C ILE A 95 5.21 3.63 50.12
N GLU A 96 5.75 4.84 49.93
CA GLU A 96 5.29 6.03 50.66
C GLU A 96 3.84 6.38 50.32
N ALA A 97 3.44 6.26 49.04
CA ALA A 97 2.05 6.45 48.63
C ALA A 97 1.11 5.46 49.32
N GLY A 98 1.54 4.20 49.46
CA GLY A 98 0.82 3.18 50.19
C GLY A 98 0.61 3.51 51.67
N LYS A 99 1.42 4.36 52.29
CA LYS A 99 1.22 4.74 53.71
C LYS A 99 0.02 5.66 53.93
N VAL A 100 -0.53 6.27 52.87
CA VAL A 100 -1.75 7.08 52.97
C VAL A 100 -2.96 6.18 53.27
N PRO A 101 -3.67 6.39 54.40
CA PRO A 101 -4.82 5.57 54.75
C PRO A 101 -5.93 5.70 53.70
N ASN A 102 -6.53 4.56 53.33
CA ASN A 102 -7.66 4.48 52.40
C ASN A 102 -7.39 5.10 51.01
N VAL A 103 -6.15 5.08 50.53
CA VAL A 103 -5.83 5.47 49.16
C VAL A 103 -6.64 4.63 48.17
N THR A 104 -7.36 5.29 47.26
CA THR A 104 -8.18 4.63 46.25
C THR A 104 -7.50 4.65 44.88
N ARG A 105 -6.63 5.64 44.64
CA ARG A 105 -5.91 5.81 43.38
C ARG A 105 -4.49 6.33 43.59
N ILE A 106 -3.53 5.76 42.88
CA ILE A 106 -2.15 6.23 42.77
C ILE A 106 -1.89 6.62 41.31
N ILE A 107 -1.32 7.80 41.09
CA ILE A 107 -0.92 8.30 39.77
C ILE A 107 0.58 8.47 39.78
N VAL A 108 1.32 7.67 39.03
CA VAL A 108 2.77 7.77 38.89
C VAL A 108 3.09 8.64 37.68
N ILE A 109 3.78 9.76 37.90
CA ILE A 109 4.31 10.64 36.86
C ILE A 109 5.82 10.44 36.82
N THR A 110 6.33 9.97 35.68
CA THR A 110 7.74 9.57 35.51
C THR A 110 8.22 9.90 34.09
N ASP A 111 9.52 9.86 33.85
CA ASP A 111 10.09 9.91 32.51
C ASP A 111 10.15 8.55 31.81
N GLY A 112 9.84 7.49 32.57
CA GLY A 112 9.72 6.13 32.09
C GLY A 112 10.85 5.21 32.49
N ALA A 113 11.93 5.73 33.08
CA ALA A 113 13.03 4.93 33.60
C ALA A 113 12.79 4.51 35.05
N THR A 114 13.24 3.30 35.42
CA THR A 114 13.24 2.83 36.83
C THR A 114 14.42 1.90 37.07
N HIS A 115 15.10 2.05 38.20
CA HIS A 115 16.09 1.09 38.72
C HIS A 115 15.45 0.06 39.67
N SER A 116 14.13 0.13 39.86
CA SER A 116 13.41 -0.81 40.72
C SER A 116 13.27 -2.16 40.02
N SER A 117 13.49 -3.25 40.75
CA SER A 117 13.18 -4.58 40.24
C SER A 117 11.67 -4.82 40.16
N SER A 118 11.25 -5.80 39.37
CA SER A 118 9.84 -6.20 39.27
C SER A 118 9.24 -6.56 40.63
N ASP A 119 9.97 -7.29 41.48
CA ASP A 119 9.49 -7.72 42.79
C ASP A 119 9.32 -6.54 43.76
N GLN A 120 10.22 -5.56 43.69
CA GLN A 120 10.13 -4.33 44.49
C GLN A 120 8.90 -3.50 44.09
N LEU A 121 8.60 -3.42 42.79
CA LEU A 121 7.46 -2.67 42.28
C LEU A 121 6.13 -3.34 42.65
N ILE A 122 6.03 -4.67 42.47
CA ILE A 122 4.82 -5.43 42.78
C ILE A 122 4.53 -5.41 44.28
N SER A 123 5.55 -5.60 45.13
CA SER A 123 5.38 -5.58 46.59
C SER A 123 5.01 -4.20 47.15
N ALA A 124 5.28 -3.12 46.41
CA ALA A 124 4.95 -1.76 46.81
C ALA A 124 3.47 -1.38 46.54
N ILE A 125 2.75 -2.13 45.72
CA ILE A 125 1.36 -1.84 45.36
C ILE A 125 0.41 -2.48 46.36
N LYS A 126 -0.51 -1.67 46.91
CA LYS A 126 -1.57 -2.17 47.77
C LYS A 126 -2.70 -2.80 46.94
N PRO A 127 -3.29 -3.93 47.39
CA PRO A 127 -4.49 -4.48 46.77
C PRO A 127 -5.62 -3.45 46.73
N ASN A 128 -6.45 -3.50 45.68
CA ASN A 128 -7.62 -2.63 45.47
C ASN A 128 -7.33 -1.14 45.27
N VAL A 129 -6.10 -0.78 44.87
CA VAL A 129 -5.75 0.60 44.48
C VAL A 129 -5.67 0.69 42.97
N THR A 130 -6.32 1.70 42.38
CA THR A 130 -6.17 1.98 40.94
C THR A 130 -4.81 2.63 40.69
N LEU A 131 -4.00 2.09 39.80
CA LEU A 131 -2.70 2.64 39.42
C LEU A 131 -2.73 3.21 38.00
N GLU A 132 -2.46 4.51 37.88
CA GLU A 132 -2.29 5.19 36.61
C GLU A 132 -0.82 5.55 36.42
N VAL A 133 -0.30 5.41 35.20
CA VAL A 133 1.06 5.83 34.83
C VAL A 133 0.98 6.92 33.78
N ILE A 134 1.73 7.99 34.01
CA ILE A 134 1.91 9.11 33.10
C ILE A 134 3.41 9.22 32.80
N ALA A 135 3.78 8.88 31.58
CA ALA A 135 5.15 9.01 31.10
C ALA A 135 5.32 10.38 30.43
N VAL A 136 6.34 11.15 30.84
CA VAL A 136 6.70 12.44 30.25
C VAL A 136 8.11 12.32 29.70
N SER A 137 8.25 12.30 28.38
CA SER A 137 9.51 11.93 27.74
C SER A 137 10.00 12.94 26.72
N THR A 138 11.30 12.97 26.50
CA THR A 138 11.95 13.78 25.46
C THR A 138 11.86 13.13 24.07
N THR A 139 11.34 11.91 23.96
CA THR A 139 11.21 11.20 22.68
C THR A 139 10.26 11.91 21.73
N ASP A 140 10.54 11.84 20.43
CA ASP A 140 9.68 12.35 19.36
C ASP A 140 8.94 11.21 18.62
N THR A 141 8.94 10.03 19.23
CA THR A 141 8.34 8.82 18.67
C THR A 141 6.84 9.01 18.45
N ASN A 142 6.38 8.71 17.23
CA ASN A 142 4.96 8.72 16.90
C ASN A 142 4.29 7.46 17.45
N MET A 143 3.57 7.61 18.56
CA MET A 143 2.96 6.49 19.28
C MET A 143 1.84 5.80 18.49
N GLU A 144 1.31 6.44 17.45
CA GLU A 144 0.34 5.84 16.53
C GLU A 144 0.96 4.88 15.50
N SER A 145 2.29 4.88 15.35
CA SER A 145 3.01 4.11 14.34
C SER A 145 4.17 3.27 14.89
N VAL A 146 4.23 3.04 16.21
CA VAL A 146 5.29 2.24 16.84
C VAL A 146 5.21 0.78 16.38
N THR A 147 6.32 0.26 15.88
CA THR A 147 6.48 -1.15 15.48
C THR A 147 6.81 -2.04 16.68
N GLN A 148 6.70 -3.37 16.51
CA GLN A 148 6.97 -4.33 17.59
C GLN A 148 8.43 -4.29 18.09
N SER A 149 9.40 -4.00 17.21
CA SER A 149 10.81 -3.82 17.58
C SER A 149 11.05 -2.55 18.38
N GLU A 150 10.19 -1.54 18.22
CA GLU A 150 10.28 -0.23 18.87
C GLU A 150 9.46 -0.17 20.17
N GLU A 151 8.78 -1.26 20.55
CA GLU A 151 7.93 -1.30 21.76
C GLU A 151 8.73 -1.00 23.03
N GLY A 152 9.99 -1.43 23.09
CA GLY A 152 10.91 -1.10 24.19
C GLY A 152 11.34 0.37 24.25
N SER A 153 11.10 1.15 23.19
CA SER A 153 11.43 2.59 23.12
C SER A 153 10.28 3.50 23.56
N ILE A 154 9.09 2.93 23.81
CA ILE A 154 7.94 3.70 24.28
C ILE A 154 8.20 4.15 25.73
N PRO A 155 8.09 5.44 26.03
CA PRO A 155 8.29 5.94 27.39
C PRO A 155 7.32 5.33 28.40
N GLY A 156 7.87 4.92 29.56
CA GLY A 156 7.10 4.24 30.60
C GLY A 156 6.98 2.74 30.41
N MET A 157 7.50 2.17 29.31
CA MET A 157 7.37 0.74 29.06
C MET A 157 8.17 -0.14 30.01
N ASP A 158 9.21 0.35 30.67
CA ASP A 158 9.89 -0.43 31.70
C ASP A 158 8.95 -0.68 32.90
N LEU A 159 8.30 0.37 33.37
CA LEU A 159 7.27 0.29 34.40
C LEU A 159 6.08 -0.56 33.94
N VAL A 160 5.62 -0.41 32.69
CA VAL A 160 4.54 -1.25 32.13
C VAL A 160 4.95 -2.71 31.99
N LYS A 161 6.19 -2.99 31.60
CA LYS A 161 6.72 -4.35 31.44
C LYS A 161 6.86 -5.05 32.78
N TYR A 162 7.16 -4.33 33.86
CA TYR A 162 7.28 -4.90 35.19
C TYR A 162 5.93 -4.97 35.93
N LEU A 163 5.11 -3.93 35.83
CA LEU A 163 3.82 -3.85 36.52
C LEU A 163 2.68 -4.54 35.76
N LYS A 164 2.83 -4.73 34.44
CA LYS A 164 1.91 -5.44 33.53
C LYS A 164 0.43 -5.19 33.84
N ASN A 165 -0.19 -6.14 34.55
CA ASN A 165 -1.64 -6.16 34.83
C ASN A 165 -2.07 -5.15 35.89
N GLU A 166 -1.13 -4.59 36.66
CA GLU A 166 -1.43 -3.66 37.74
C GLU A 166 -1.69 -2.23 37.24
N ILE A 167 -1.35 -1.90 35.98
CA ILE A 167 -1.58 -0.56 35.41
C ILE A 167 -2.97 -0.47 34.79
N ASN A 168 -3.80 0.42 35.31
CA ASN A 168 -5.14 0.68 34.81
C ASN A 168 -5.16 1.63 33.60
N LYS A 169 -4.19 2.54 33.52
CA LYS A 169 -4.13 3.57 32.47
C LYS A 169 -2.69 4.04 32.22
N LEU A 170 -2.33 4.20 30.94
CA LEU A 170 -1.08 4.83 30.50
C LEU A 170 -1.38 6.11 29.71
N THR A 171 -0.72 7.21 30.08
CA THR A 171 -0.78 8.50 29.37
C THR A 171 0.65 8.92 29.03
N ILE A 172 0.90 9.37 27.81
CA ILE A 172 2.25 9.73 27.35
C ILE A 172 2.24 11.18 26.86
N TYR A 173 3.11 11.99 27.47
CA TYR A 173 3.50 13.30 26.97
C TYR A 173 4.89 13.18 26.33
N SER A 174 5.05 13.72 25.13
CA SER A 174 6.31 13.67 24.39
C SER A 174 6.51 14.96 23.58
N ARG A 175 7.65 15.11 22.88
CA ARG A 175 7.86 16.25 21.97
C ARG A 175 6.78 16.38 20.90
N ARG A 176 6.18 15.25 20.51
CA ARG A 176 5.07 15.18 19.57
C ARG A 176 3.70 15.39 20.22
N TYR A 177 3.55 14.95 21.47
CA TYR A 177 2.31 14.99 22.25
C TYR A 177 2.44 15.94 23.44
N GLN A 178 2.65 17.23 23.16
CA GLN A 178 2.95 18.23 24.20
C GLN A 178 1.73 18.63 25.01
N ASP A 179 0.66 19.05 24.34
CA ASP A 179 -0.57 19.55 24.99
C ASP A 179 -1.68 18.50 25.00
N GLU A 180 -1.79 17.74 23.92
CA GLU A 180 -2.67 16.59 23.80
C GLU A 180 -1.83 15.31 24.00
N PRO A 181 -1.86 14.70 25.20
CA PRO A 181 -1.07 13.50 25.44
C PRO A 181 -1.58 12.36 24.57
N TYR A 182 -0.67 11.51 24.13
CA TYR A 182 -1.05 10.22 23.60
C TYR A 182 -1.60 9.36 24.74
N VAL A 183 -2.90 9.10 24.69
CA VAL A 183 -3.53 8.13 25.58
C VAL A 183 -3.32 6.76 24.94
N GLY A 184 -2.16 6.17 25.26
CA GLY A 184 -1.81 4.85 24.81
C GLY A 184 -2.86 3.84 25.23
N ALA A 185 -3.34 3.12 24.23
CA ALA A 185 -4.21 2.01 24.42
C ALA A 185 -3.48 0.87 25.18
N ALA A 186 -3.46 0.93 26.51
CA ALA A 186 -3.87 -0.23 27.31
C ALA A 186 -5.40 -0.47 27.20
N SER A 187 -6.05 0.22 26.25
CA SER A 187 -7.45 0.13 25.86
C SER A 187 -7.65 -0.99 24.84
N SER A 188 -7.79 -2.20 25.35
CA SER A 188 -9.09 -2.78 25.07
C SER A 188 -10.08 -2.05 25.98
N LYS A 189 -11.16 -1.47 25.44
CA LYS A 189 -12.35 -1.21 26.29
C LYS A 189 -13.00 -2.52 26.79
N ILE A 190 -12.39 -3.67 26.48
CA ILE A 190 -12.70 -4.97 27.06
C ILE A 190 -12.38 -4.89 28.56
N ASP A 191 -13.41 -5.12 29.37
CA ASP A 191 -13.30 -5.30 30.80
C ASP A 191 -12.39 -6.50 31.10
N LYS A 192 -11.14 -6.23 31.47
CA LYS A 192 -10.13 -7.26 31.77
C LYS A 192 -10.53 -8.10 32.98
N GLY A 193 -11.39 -7.58 33.88
CA GLY A 193 -11.95 -8.33 35.01
C GLY A 193 -13.06 -9.30 34.60
N ASN A 194 -13.64 -9.12 33.41
CA ASN A 194 -14.63 -9.99 32.77
C ASN A 194 -14.13 -10.58 31.45
N LEU A 195 -12.82 -10.76 31.29
CA LEU A 195 -12.28 -11.34 30.07
C LEU A 195 -12.82 -12.76 29.88
N GLN A 196 -13.52 -13.00 28.77
CA GLN A 196 -14.03 -14.31 28.43
C GLN A 196 -13.45 -14.82 27.12
N PHE A 197 -12.98 -16.06 27.11
CA PHE A 197 -12.66 -16.82 25.90
C PHE A 197 -13.72 -17.88 25.69
N MET A 198 -14.48 -17.79 24.59
CA MET A 198 -15.57 -18.72 24.30
C MET A 198 -16.57 -18.88 25.47
N GLY A 199 -16.82 -17.80 26.22
CA GLY A 199 -17.72 -17.77 27.38
C GLY A 199 -17.08 -18.22 28.71
N LEU A 200 -15.81 -18.64 28.70
CA LEU A 200 -15.06 -18.99 29.92
C LEU A 200 -14.23 -17.81 30.38
N LYS A 201 -14.28 -17.49 31.68
CA LYS A 201 -13.47 -16.42 32.25
C LYS A 201 -11.98 -16.77 32.17
N VAL A 202 -11.16 -15.81 31.76
CA VAL A 202 -9.70 -15.93 31.70
C VAL A 202 -9.12 -15.31 32.98
N ASP A 203 -8.82 -16.14 33.96
CA ASP A 203 -8.33 -15.72 35.29
C ASP A 203 -6.79 -15.69 35.41
N VAL A 204 -6.08 -15.73 34.28
CA VAL A 204 -4.61 -15.71 34.22
C VAL A 204 -4.13 -14.64 33.22
N PRO A 205 -2.87 -14.15 33.32
CA PRO A 205 -2.32 -13.22 32.35
C PRO A 205 -2.49 -13.75 30.91
N VAL A 206 -2.95 -12.90 29.99
CA VAL A 206 -3.32 -13.29 28.62
C VAL A 206 -2.21 -14.03 27.87
N VAL A 207 -0.95 -13.62 28.06
CA VAL A 207 0.19 -14.30 27.43
C VAL A 207 0.38 -15.72 27.97
N ILE A 208 0.16 -15.93 29.27
CA ILE A 208 0.19 -17.24 29.91
C ILE A 208 -1.01 -18.08 29.43
N PHE A 209 -2.19 -17.47 29.34
CA PHE A 209 -3.37 -18.11 28.76
C PHE A 209 -3.11 -18.62 27.34
N ILE A 210 -2.57 -17.77 26.45
CA ILE A 210 -2.27 -18.13 25.06
C ILE A 210 -1.26 -19.29 25.01
N ARG A 211 -0.19 -19.21 25.81
CA ARG A 211 0.82 -20.28 25.87
C ARG A 211 0.20 -21.60 26.32
N ASN A 212 -0.49 -21.60 27.45
CA ASN A 212 -1.13 -22.78 28.01
C ASN A 212 -2.18 -23.36 27.05
N LEU A 213 -2.92 -22.49 26.34
CA LEU A 213 -3.88 -22.90 25.33
C LEU A 213 -3.19 -23.61 24.15
N CYS A 214 -2.08 -23.05 23.64
CA CYS A 214 -1.30 -23.67 22.57
C CYS A 214 -0.69 -25.00 23.00
N ASP A 215 -0.07 -25.05 24.18
CA ASP A 215 0.51 -26.28 24.74
C ASP A 215 -0.56 -27.35 24.91
N SER A 216 -1.71 -26.98 25.51
CA SER A 216 -2.85 -27.90 25.67
C SER A 216 -3.38 -28.40 24.33
N ILE A 217 -3.52 -27.54 23.32
CA ILE A 217 -3.98 -27.93 21.99
C ILE A 217 -3.00 -28.89 21.30
N ALA A 218 -1.70 -28.65 21.46
CA ALA A 218 -0.65 -29.50 20.92
C ALA A 218 -0.63 -30.89 21.58
N GLU A 219 -0.85 -30.95 22.89
CA GLU A 219 -0.81 -32.18 23.70
C GLU A 219 -2.10 -33.02 23.58
N THR A 220 -3.28 -32.39 23.70
CA THR A 220 -4.56 -33.11 23.86
C THR A 220 -5.25 -33.53 22.56
N GLN A 221 -4.73 -33.12 21.40
CA GLN A 221 -5.35 -33.38 20.08
C GLN A 221 -6.85 -33.05 20.07
N VAL A 222 -7.18 -31.76 20.24
CA VAL A 222 -8.57 -31.28 20.27
C VAL A 222 -9.40 -31.80 19.10
N ALA A 223 -10.47 -32.54 19.42
CA ALA A 223 -11.44 -33.02 18.45
C ALA A 223 -12.49 -31.93 18.15
N TRP A 224 -12.22 -31.12 17.12
CA TRP A 224 -13.16 -30.11 16.63
C TRP A 224 -14.41 -30.78 16.04
N ARG A 225 -15.61 -30.36 16.45
CA ARG A 225 -16.86 -30.99 15.98
C ARG A 225 -17.31 -30.45 14.62
N SER A 226 -16.91 -29.22 14.28
CA SER A 226 -17.25 -28.57 13.01
C SER A 226 -16.22 -27.50 12.60
N GLU A 227 -16.18 -27.18 11.29
CA GLU A 227 -15.36 -26.09 10.77
C GLU A 227 -15.80 -24.73 11.36
N ASP A 228 -17.10 -24.58 11.65
CA ASP A 228 -17.67 -23.36 12.23
C ASP A 228 -17.28 -23.15 13.68
N GLU A 229 -17.16 -24.22 14.47
CA GLU A 229 -16.60 -24.15 15.84
C GLU A 229 -15.14 -23.72 15.82
N PHE A 230 -14.34 -24.28 14.89
CA PHE A 230 -12.94 -23.89 14.75
C PHE A 230 -12.81 -22.43 14.30
N LYS A 231 -13.62 -21.97 13.35
CA LYS A 231 -13.68 -20.54 12.95
C LYS A 231 -14.05 -19.62 14.11
N LYS A 232 -15.03 -20.01 14.93
CA LYS A 232 -15.42 -19.26 16.14
C LYS A 232 -14.26 -19.17 17.12
N PHE A 233 -13.58 -20.28 17.37
CA PHE A 233 -12.37 -20.32 18.20
C PHE A 233 -11.32 -19.33 17.67
N LEU A 234 -10.97 -19.40 16.39
CA LEU A 234 -9.97 -18.53 15.77
C LEU A 234 -10.33 -17.04 15.83
N ALA A 235 -11.59 -16.68 15.56
CA ALA A 235 -12.03 -15.29 15.65
C ALA A 235 -12.02 -14.77 17.10
N ASN A 236 -12.43 -15.58 18.08
CA ASN A 236 -12.32 -15.20 19.49
C ASN A 236 -10.85 -15.09 19.94
N PHE A 237 -9.98 -15.93 19.40
CA PHE A 237 -8.54 -15.84 19.66
C PHE A 237 -7.99 -14.50 19.16
N GLY A 238 -8.41 -14.07 17.97
CA GLY A 238 -8.12 -12.75 17.43
C GLY A 238 -8.52 -11.59 18.35
N THR A 239 -9.71 -11.69 18.97
CA THR A 239 -10.15 -10.71 19.96
C THR A 239 -9.22 -10.65 21.18
N ILE A 240 -8.76 -11.79 21.68
CA ILE A 240 -7.80 -11.84 22.80
C ILE A 240 -6.45 -11.22 22.43
N LEU A 241 -5.99 -11.39 21.20
CA LEU A 241 -4.73 -10.81 20.74
C LEU A 241 -4.71 -9.28 20.78
N THR A 242 -5.86 -8.60 20.79
CA THR A 242 -5.91 -7.13 20.95
C THR A 242 -5.46 -6.64 22.33
N LEU A 243 -5.33 -7.53 23.31
CA LEU A 243 -4.90 -7.21 24.67
C LEU A 243 -3.39 -7.03 24.78
N PRO A 244 -2.56 -7.96 24.25
CA PRO A 244 -1.11 -7.76 24.19
C PRO A 244 -0.62 -7.00 22.95
N PHE A 245 -1.42 -6.86 21.89
CA PHE A 245 -0.94 -6.26 20.63
C PHE A 245 -1.79 -5.08 20.15
N VAL A 246 -1.13 -3.94 19.88
CA VAL A 246 -1.72 -2.71 19.32
C VAL A 246 -2.01 -2.86 17.82
N THR A 247 -1.09 -3.50 17.12
CA THR A 247 -1.19 -3.88 15.71
C THR A 247 -1.26 -5.40 15.60
N PHE A 248 -1.86 -5.92 14.54
CA PHE A 248 -1.94 -7.36 14.39
C PHE A 248 -0.52 -7.93 14.18
N PRO A 249 -0.08 -8.96 14.93
CA PRO A 249 1.31 -9.45 14.93
C PRO A 249 1.62 -10.32 13.71
N GLN A 250 1.37 -9.78 12.51
CA GLN A 250 1.58 -10.46 11.24
C GLN A 250 3.08 -10.78 11.07
N ASN A 251 3.38 -12.02 10.69
CA ASN A 251 4.74 -12.52 10.42
C ASN A 251 5.71 -12.60 11.63
N SER A 252 5.25 -12.47 12.87
CA SER A 252 6.13 -12.72 14.03
C SER A 252 6.36 -14.23 14.22
N ASP A 253 7.58 -14.64 14.60
CA ASP A 253 7.91 -16.05 14.87
C ASP A 253 7.00 -16.67 15.94
N PHE A 254 6.68 -15.88 16.96
CA PHE A 254 5.72 -16.24 18.00
C PHE A 254 4.34 -16.58 17.41
N PHE A 255 3.80 -15.70 16.57
CA PHE A 255 2.49 -15.88 15.98
C PHE A 255 2.46 -16.97 14.91
N ASN A 256 3.53 -17.10 14.11
CA ASN A 256 3.70 -18.20 13.16
C ASN A 256 3.72 -19.56 13.86
N GLY A 257 4.35 -19.64 15.04
CA GLY A 257 4.29 -20.83 15.90
C GLY A 257 2.86 -21.18 16.29
N ILE A 258 2.07 -20.19 16.72
CA ILE A 258 0.66 -20.36 17.08
C ILE A 258 -0.17 -20.84 15.87
N LEU A 259 0.02 -20.23 14.71
CA LEU A 259 -0.65 -20.63 13.47
C LEU A 259 -0.35 -22.10 13.13
N GLY A 260 0.90 -22.54 13.31
CA GLY A 260 1.32 -23.93 13.15
C GLY A 260 0.56 -24.88 14.07
N VAL A 261 0.49 -24.56 15.37
CA VAL A 261 -0.23 -25.38 16.36
C VAL A 261 -1.72 -25.53 15.99
N PHE A 262 -2.37 -24.43 15.60
CA PHE A 262 -3.80 -24.47 15.23
C PHE A 262 -4.03 -25.22 13.93
N PHE A 263 -3.16 -25.04 12.94
CA PHE A 263 -3.24 -25.78 11.68
C PHE A 263 -3.05 -27.28 11.89
N ASP A 264 -2.07 -27.68 12.70
CA ASP A 264 -1.81 -29.09 13.03
C ASP A 264 -2.97 -29.70 13.83
N SER A 265 -3.52 -28.97 14.79
CA SER A 265 -4.72 -29.39 15.54
C SER A 265 -5.91 -29.63 14.62
N PHE A 266 -6.19 -28.70 13.70
CA PHE A 266 -7.25 -28.86 12.70
C PHE A 266 -7.01 -30.08 11.82
N LYS A 267 -5.78 -30.27 11.32
CA LYS A 267 -5.43 -31.40 10.46
C LYS A 267 -5.58 -32.75 11.16
N LYS A 268 -5.17 -32.84 12.43
CA LYS A 268 -5.25 -34.07 13.24
C LYS A 268 -6.69 -34.46 13.61
N SER A 269 -7.62 -33.50 13.67
CA SER A 269 -9.02 -33.76 14.01
C SER A 269 -9.82 -34.57 12.96
N GLY A 270 -9.21 -34.96 11.84
CA GLY A 270 -9.88 -35.80 10.83
C GLY A 270 -10.96 -35.07 10.04
N MET A 271 -11.10 -33.74 10.20
CA MET A 271 -11.98 -32.86 9.42
C MET A 271 -11.45 -32.66 7.99
N ILE A 272 -11.31 -33.76 7.25
CA ILE A 272 -10.75 -33.82 5.90
C ILE A 272 -11.83 -33.43 4.89
N SER A 273 -12.14 -32.13 4.83
CA SER A 273 -12.19 -31.50 3.51
C SER A 273 -10.99 -30.56 3.42
N ALA A 274 -9.79 -31.16 3.38
CA ALA A 274 -8.49 -30.52 3.47
C ALA A 274 -8.17 -29.49 2.36
N SER A 275 -9.11 -29.19 1.45
CA SER A 275 -8.90 -28.22 0.37
C SER A 275 -9.14 -26.77 0.76
N LYS A 276 -9.70 -26.48 1.95
CA LYS A 276 -10.23 -25.14 2.25
C LYS A 276 -9.62 -24.39 3.43
N MET A 277 -9.11 -25.06 4.48
CA MET A 277 -8.56 -24.37 5.67
C MET A 277 -7.02 -24.35 5.62
N THR A 278 -6.44 -23.26 5.09
CA THR A 278 -4.99 -23.04 5.01
C THR A 278 -4.48 -22.21 6.20
N ILE A 279 -3.16 -22.20 6.45
CA ILE A 279 -2.53 -21.29 7.42
C ILE A 279 -2.92 -19.83 7.15
N GLU A 280 -2.94 -19.43 5.87
CA GLU A 280 -3.39 -18.10 5.47
C GLU A 280 -4.85 -17.84 5.85
N ARG A 281 -5.74 -18.83 5.66
CA ARG A 281 -7.15 -18.68 6.06
C ARG A 281 -7.31 -18.60 7.58
N ILE A 282 -6.56 -19.40 8.33
CA ILE A 282 -6.50 -19.32 9.80
C ILE A 282 -6.07 -17.91 10.22
N ASN A 283 -4.98 -17.40 9.63
CA ASN A 283 -4.49 -16.05 9.86
C ASN A 283 -5.55 -14.98 9.60
N ASN A 284 -6.25 -15.05 8.46
CA ASN A 284 -7.29 -14.10 8.08
C ASN A 284 -8.49 -14.13 9.04
N ILE A 285 -8.86 -15.30 9.56
CA ILE A 285 -9.95 -15.44 10.54
C ILE A 285 -9.55 -14.84 11.90
N ILE A 286 -8.31 -15.08 12.35
CA ILE A 286 -7.79 -14.48 13.58
C ILE A 286 -7.73 -12.96 13.40
N TYR A 287 -7.22 -12.46 12.28
CA TYR A 287 -7.17 -11.03 11.99
C TYR A 287 -8.57 -10.40 11.94
N PHE A 288 -9.57 -11.07 11.38
CA PHE A 288 -10.97 -10.61 11.43
C PHE A 288 -11.44 -10.39 12.87
N GLY A 289 -11.18 -11.36 13.76
CA GLY A 289 -11.50 -11.26 15.18
C GLY A 289 -10.77 -10.11 15.89
N PHE A 290 -9.50 -9.89 15.52
CA PHE A 290 -8.67 -8.79 16.02
C PHE A 290 -9.22 -7.43 15.56
N ASP A 291 -9.54 -7.28 14.28
CA ASP A 291 -10.08 -6.05 13.69
C ASP A 291 -11.48 -5.70 14.23
N CYS A 292 -12.37 -6.70 14.39
CA CYS A 292 -13.67 -6.53 15.04
C CYS A 292 -13.52 -5.96 16.46
N ALA A 293 -12.64 -6.56 17.26
CA ALA A 293 -12.37 -6.11 18.62
C ALA A 293 -11.77 -4.69 18.66
N LYS A 294 -10.81 -4.39 17.79
CA LYS A 294 -10.21 -3.06 17.65
C LYS A 294 -11.23 -1.99 17.26
N ARG A 295 -12.19 -2.34 16.39
CA ARG A 295 -13.26 -1.43 15.93
C ARG A 295 -14.48 -1.37 16.86
N GLN A 296 -14.49 -2.12 17.95
CA GLN A 296 -15.65 -2.24 18.87
C GLN A 296 -16.91 -2.76 18.16
N VAL A 297 -16.75 -3.74 17.28
CA VAL A 297 -17.85 -4.40 16.59
C VAL A 297 -17.88 -5.86 16.99
N ASN A 298 -19.08 -6.38 17.29
CA ASN A 298 -19.24 -7.79 17.63
C ASN A 298 -18.79 -8.68 16.46
N VAL A 299 -18.16 -9.81 16.77
CA VAL A 299 -17.88 -10.85 15.78
C VAL A 299 -19.21 -11.46 15.34
N VAL A 300 -19.65 -11.11 14.13
CA VAL A 300 -20.90 -11.61 13.58
C VAL A 300 -20.62 -12.80 12.66
N TYR A 301 -21.06 -13.99 13.08
CA TYR A 301 -20.85 -15.24 12.35
C TYR A 301 -21.80 -15.45 11.14
N THR A 302 -22.80 -14.57 10.94
CA THR A 302 -23.61 -14.59 9.72
C THR A 302 -22.84 -13.98 8.55
N ASN A 303 -22.86 -14.67 7.39
CA ASN A 303 -22.05 -14.34 6.21
C ASN A 303 -20.54 -14.21 6.54
N PHE A 304 -20.04 -15.09 7.40
CA PHE A 304 -18.68 -15.04 7.94
C PHE A 304 -17.60 -15.00 6.85
N GLU A 305 -17.72 -15.84 5.82
CA GLU A 305 -16.76 -15.86 4.70
C GLU A 305 -16.74 -14.55 3.91
N GLY A 306 -17.92 -13.94 3.68
CA GLY A 306 -18.00 -12.63 3.03
C GLY A 306 -17.32 -11.54 3.86
N LYS A 307 -17.46 -11.60 5.19
CA LYS A 307 -16.84 -10.63 6.12
C LYS A 307 -15.33 -10.84 6.25
N VAL A 308 -14.85 -12.07 6.34
CA VAL A 308 -13.41 -12.39 6.30
C VAL A 308 -12.79 -11.96 4.95
N ALA A 309 -13.54 -12.03 3.84
CA ALA A 309 -13.08 -11.48 2.56
C ALA A 309 -13.06 -9.93 2.53
N GLU A 310 -13.97 -9.25 3.23
CA GLU A 310 -13.94 -7.79 3.37
C GLU A 310 -12.75 -7.28 4.20
N VAL A 311 -12.20 -8.10 5.09
CA VAL A 311 -11.02 -7.78 5.88
C VAL A 311 -9.79 -7.54 5.00
N LYS A 312 -9.64 -8.23 3.86
CA LYS A 312 -8.58 -7.93 2.88
C LYS A 312 -8.72 -6.53 2.26
N LYS A 313 -9.95 -5.99 2.15
CA LYS A 313 -10.15 -4.58 1.78
C LYS A 313 -9.69 -3.63 2.90
N GLY A 314 -9.81 -4.07 4.16
CA GLY A 314 -9.22 -3.40 5.32
C GLY A 314 -7.70 -3.36 5.25
N GLN A 315 -7.05 -4.51 5.05
CA GLN A 315 -5.59 -4.60 4.86
C GLN A 315 -5.11 -3.74 3.69
N PHE A 316 -5.86 -3.70 2.59
CA PHE A 316 -5.56 -2.82 1.47
C PHE A 316 -5.65 -1.33 1.85
N LYS A 317 -6.66 -0.95 2.64
CA LYS A 317 -6.80 0.42 3.15
C LYS A 317 -5.67 0.77 4.12
N ASP A 318 -5.28 -0.15 4.98
CA ASP A 318 -4.19 0.02 5.94
C ASP A 318 -2.84 0.15 5.22
N ALA A 319 -2.58 -0.70 4.21
CA ALA A 319 -1.42 -0.60 3.33
C ALA A 319 -1.34 0.76 2.61
N ILE A 320 -2.47 1.28 2.10
CA ILE A 320 -2.52 2.65 1.54
C ILE A 320 -2.26 3.70 2.62
N GLY A 321 -2.79 3.52 3.82
CA GLY A 321 -2.56 4.40 4.96
C GLY A 321 -1.07 4.49 5.29
N ARG A 322 -0.41 3.33 5.43
CA ARG A 322 1.04 3.24 5.66
C ARG A 322 1.82 3.91 4.55
N LEU A 323 1.53 3.64 3.28
CA LEU A 323 2.22 4.30 2.16
C LEU A 323 2.08 5.83 2.18
N LYS A 324 0.91 6.35 2.56
CA LYS A 324 0.68 7.80 2.65
C LYS A 324 1.45 8.44 3.79
N ASN A 325 1.67 7.71 4.88
CA ASN A 325 2.33 8.23 6.07
C ASN A 325 3.85 8.02 6.03
N GLU A 326 4.29 6.83 5.65
CA GLU A 326 5.67 6.35 5.71
C GLU A 326 6.38 6.35 4.35
N GLY A 327 5.65 6.60 3.26
CA GLY A 327 6.22 6.50 1.91
C GLY A 327 6.42 5.06 1.43
N THR A 328 7.22 4.88 0.38
CA THR A 328 7.53 3.55 -0.18
C THR A 328 8.56 2.77 0.62
N THR A 329 9.28 3.42 1.53
CA THR A 329 10.21 2.79 2.46
C THR A 329 9.50 2.09 3.61
N LEU A 330 8.26 2.51 3.94
CA LEU A 330 7.41 1.89 4.97
C LEU A 330 8.10 1.75 6.33
N GLY A 331 8.93 2.75 6.67
CA GLY A 331 9.70 2.78 7.92
C GLY A 331 10.81 1.73 8.02
N SER A 332 11.12 1.00 6.94
CA SER A 332 12.14 -0.06 6.97
C SER A 332 13.54 0.51 7.18
N GLU A 333 14.30 -0.10 8.10
CA GLU A 333 15.72 0.20 8.33
C GLU A 333 16.60 -0.20 7.14
N LEU A 334 16.17 -1.22 6.38
CA LEU A 334 16.81 -1.64 5.14
C LEU A 334 15.93 -1.24 3.96
N THR A 335 16.46 -0.39 3.08
CA THR A 335 15.78 -0.01 1.85
C THR A 335 16.62 -0.35 0.64
N MET A 336 15.96 -0.73 -0.45
CA MET A 336 16.60 -1.02 -1.74
C MET A 336 16.03 -0.09 -2.81
N CYS A 337 16.89 0.53 -3.62
CA CYS A 337 16.40 1.23 -4.81
C CYS A 337 16.27 0.30 -6.04
N MET A 338 15.29 0.59 -6.89
CA MET A 338 15.11 -0.12 -8.15
C MET A 338 16.23 0.24 -9.16
N PRO A 339 16.73 -0.71 -9.97
CA PRO A 339 17.83 -0.47 -10.92
C PRO A 339 17.43 0.33 -12.17
N THR A 340 16.54 1.32 -12.07
CA THR A 340 16.04 2.07 -13.24
C THR A 340 17.14 2.85 -13.95
N GLU A 341 18.10 3.38 -13.19
CA GLU A 341 19.27 4.13 -13.71
C GLU A 341 20.55 3.28 -13.71
N GLY A 342 20.43 1.96 -13.52
CA GLY A 342 21.58 1.06 -13.36
C GLY A 342 22.27 1.18 -12.00
N LEU A 343 21.60 1.74 -10.99
CA LEU A 343 22.11 1.80 -9.62
C LEU A 343 21.19 1.01 -8.68
N ILE A 344 21.78 0.12 -7.89
CA ILE A 344 21.12 -0.53 -6.76
C ILE A 344 21.85 -0.14 -5.49
N VAL A 345 21.10 0.45 -4.57
CA VAL A 345 21.59 0.87 -3.26
C VAL A 345 20.84 0.07 -2.20
N PHE A 346 21.56 -0.70 -1.40
CA PHE A 346 21.09 -1.19 -0.11
C PHE A 346 21.43 -0.15 0.94
N ASP A 347 20.47 0.69 1.27
CA ASP A 347 20.62 1.72 2.28
C ASP A 347 20.16 1.17 3.63
N LYS A 348 21.14 0.87 4.50
CA LYS A 348 20.92 0.45 5.89
C LYS A 348 20.95 1.67 6.79
N GLY A 349 19.94 1.85 7.63
CA GLY A 349 19.87 2.97 8.57
C GLY A 349 19.49 4.32 7.95
N GLY A 350 19.05 4.34 6.69
CA GLY A 350 18.46 5.52 6.06
C GLY A 350 19.46 6.62 5.70
N VAL A 351 20.69 6.24 5.35
CA VAL A 351 21.79 7.13 4.95
C VAL A 351 21.40 8.04 3.80
N VAL A 352 20.68 7.52 2.79
CA VAL A 352 20.28 8.33 1.64
C VAL A 352 19.00 9.09 1.96
N PRO A 353 19.01 10.44 1.90
CA PRO A 353 17.80 11.23 2.14
C PRO A 353 16.77 11.02 1.02
N LYS A 354 15.57 10.56 1.39
CA LYS A 354 14.45 10.41 0.45
C LYS A 354 13.60 11.67 0.49
N THR A 355 13.83 12.58 -0.46
CA THR A 355 13.24 13.93 -0.45
C THR A 355 12.05 14.08 -1.39
N LYS A 356 11.85 13.15 -2.32
CA LYS A 356 10.84 13.24 -3.38
C LYS A 356 9.75 12.17 -3.22
N SER A 357 8.55 12.49 -3.74
CA SER A 357 7.35 11.65 -3.62
C SER A 357 7.11 10.78 -4.85
N LEU A 358 6.62 9.55 -4.65
CA LEU A 358 6.05 8.71 -5.69
C LEU A 358 4.52 8.88 -5.72
N GLY A 359 4.04 9.80 -6.56
CA GLY A 359 2.61 10.11 -6.62
C GLY A 359 2.16 10.69 -5.27
N PRO A 360 1.18 10.06 -4.57
CA PRO A 360 0.73 10.50 -3.25
C PRO A 360 1.61 10.01 -2.08
N TYR A 361 2.68 9.25 -2.35
CA TYR A 361 3.51 8.63 -1.31
C TYR A 361 4.78 9.46 -1.07
N PRO A 362 5.00 10.01 0.14
CA PRO A 362 6.17 10.83 0.45
C PRO A 362 7.46 9.99 0.53
N ALA A 363 8.61 10.64 0.73
CA ALA A 363 9.89 10.01 1.08
C ALA A 363 10.24 8.75 0.25
N SER A 364 9.99 8.78 -1.06
CA SER A 364 10.05 7.60 -1.93
C SER A 364 11.27 7.57 -2.84
N SER A 365 11.82 8.72 -3.20
CA SER A 365 13.03 8.80 -4.01
C SER A 365 14.01 9.83 -3.49
N ASP A 366 15.29 9.61 -3.81
CA ASP A 366 16.34 10.57 -3.55
C ASP A 366 16.24 11.80 -4.47
N LEU A 367 17.17 12.75 -4.31
CA LEU A 367 17.25 13.94 -5.17
C LEU A 367 17.54 13.60 -6.65
N HIS A 368 18.05 12.41 -6.93
CA HIS A 368 18.45 11.95 -8.26
C HIS A 368 17.39 11.14 -8.99
N GLY A 369 16.28 10.79 -8.31
CA GLY A 369 15.18 10.04 -8.90
C GLY A 369 15.27 8.53 -8.70
N ASN A 370 16.21 8.03 -7.90
CA ASN A 370 16.24 6.61 -7.53
C ASN A 370 15.12 6.33 -6.53
N PHE A 371 14.23 5.39 -6.86
CA PHE A 371 13.07 5.03 -6.03
C PHE A 371 13.41 3.90 -5.07
N TYR A 372 13.17 4.10 -3.78
CA TYR A 372 13.51 3.18 -2.69
C TYR A 372 12.28 2.45 -2.19
N PHE A 373 12.43 1.17 -1.90
CA PHE A 373 11.41 0.30 -1.32
C PHE A 373 11.95 -0.32 -0.04
N GLY A 374 11.10 -0.46 0.98
CA GLY A 374 11.46 -1.14 2.22
C GLY A 374 11.64 -2.64 2.01
N CYS A 375 12.81 -3.19 2.31
CA CYS A 375 13.04 -4.63 2.27
C CYS A 375 12.31 -5.31 3.44
N GLY A 376 11.56 -6.38 3.15
CA GLY A 376 10.76 -7.06 4.18
C GLY A 376 9.54 -6.27 4.69
N ALA A 377 9.22 -5.13 4.07
CA ALA A 377 8.03 -4.35 4.40
C ALA A 377 6.73 -5.02 3.90
N ASP A 378 5.59 -4.43 4.24
CA ASP A 378 4.27 -4.94 3.88
C ASP A 378 4.13 -5.17 2.36
N GLU A 379 3.97 -6.44 1.96
CA GLU A 379 3.94 -6.85 0.54
C GLU A 379 2.83 -6.15 -0.25
N GLN A 380 1.70 -5.88 0.39
CA GLN A 380 0.54 -5.25 -0.22
C GLN A 380 0.81 -3.77 -0.52
N ALA A 381 1.44 -3.06 0.41
CA ALA A 381 1.90 -1.69 0.24
C ALA A 381 3.00 -1.61 -0.83
N LEU A 382 3.99 -2.49 -0.76
CA LEU A 382 5.05 -2.61 -1.77
C LEU A 382 4.49 -2.81 -3.18
N ARG A 383 3.45 -3.64 -3.35
CA ARG A 383 2.75 -3.84 -4.63
C ARG A 383 2.05 -2.59 -5.13
N ILE A 384 1.36 -1.86 -4.26
CA ILE A 384 0.67 -0.62 -4.63
C ILE A 384 1.69 0.44 -5.07
N ALA A 385 2.74 0.64 -4.27
CA ALA A 385 3.84 1.55 -4.57
C ALA A 385 4.50 1.20 -5.91
N PHE A 386 4.79 -0.08 -6.15
CA PHE A 386 5.43 -0.51 -7.37
C PHE A 386 4.56 -0.26 -8.61
N ARG A 387 3.24 -0.44 -8.52
CA ARG A 387 2.32 -0.13 -9.62
C ARG A 387 2.24 1.37 -9.91
N GLU A 388 2.37 2.22 -8.89
CA GLU A 388 2.52 3.67 -9.09
C GLU A 388 3.82 4.00 -9.84
N LEU A 389 4.93 3.35 -9.47
CA LEU A 389 6.20 3.47 -10.19
C LEU A 389 6.09 2.98 -11.64
N ALA A 390 5.46 1.83 -11.86
CA ALA A 390 5.24 1.29 -13.20
C ALA A 390 4.46 2.26 -14.10
N GLY A 391 3.51 3.02 -13.55
CA GLY A 391 2.84 4.10 -14.27
C GLY A 391 3.79 5.18 -14.76
N LYS A 392 4.78 5.56 -13.94
CA LYS A 392 5.85 6.50 -14.34
C LYS A 392 6.80 5.91 -15.39
N LEU A 393 7.00 4.60 -15.36
CA LEU A 393 7.82 3.86 -16.33
C LEU A 393 7.10 3.61 -17.67
N GLY A 394 5.84 4.07 -17.82
CA GLY A 394 5.10 4.00 -19.08
C GLY A 394 4.20 2.77 -19.26
N PHE A 395 4.01 1.95 -18.22
CA PHE A 395 3.04 0.85 -18.27
C PHE A 395 1.62 1.39 -18.44
N GLN A 396 0.88 0.84 -19.41
CA GLN A 396 -0.53 1.15 -19.57
C GLN A 396 -1.36 0.42 -18.51
N ASN A 397 -2.25 1.15 -17.82
CA ASN A 397 -3.08 0.63 -16.73
C ASN A 397 -2.26 -0.23 -15.73
N PRO A 398 -1.23 0.36 -15.09
CA PRO A 398 -0.31 -0.39 -14.24
C PRO A 398 -1.00 -1.01 -13.02
N VAL A 399 -2.18 -0.49 -12.63
CA VAL A 399 -2.99 -1.05 -11.55
C VAL A 399 -3.57 -2.42 -11.91
N GLY A 400 -3.99 -2.61 -13.15
CA GLY A 400 -4.65 -3.84 -13.62
C GLY A 400 -3.78 -4.73 -14.51
N SER A 401 -2.64 -4.25 -14.98
CA SER A 401 -1.78 -5.01 -15.90
C SER A 401 -1.04 -6.15 -15.19
N ALA A 402 -1.09 -7.34 -15.79
CA ALA A 402 -0.32 -8.49 -15.37
C ALA A 402 1.17 -8.36 -15.77
N SER A 403 1.50 -7.58 -16.81
CA SER A 403 2.89 -7.36 -17.22
C SER A 403 3.76 -6.77 -16.11
N VAL A 404 3.19 -5.93 -15.25
CA VAL A 404 3.92 -5.29 -14.15
C VAL A 404 4.60 -6.32 -13.23
N ILE A 405 4.02 -7.51 -13.05
CA ILE A 405 4.60 -8.54 -12.16
C ILE A 405 5.94 -9.08 -12.69
N PHE A 406 6.16 -9.01 -14.01
CA PHE A 406 7.38 -9.50 -14.65
C PHE A 406 8.46 -8.43 -14.82
N TYR A 407 8.17 -7.15 -14.54
CA TYR A 407 9.18 -6.11 -14.72
C TYR A 407 10.39 -6.30 -13.82
N VAL A 408 10.19 -6.62 -12.54
CA VAL A 408 11.29 -6.88 -11.59
C VAL A 408 12.11 -8.10 -12.04
N LEU A 409 11.42 -9.16 -12.48
CA LEU A 409 12.06 -10.36 -13.01
C LEU A 409 12.87 -10.07 -14.28
N ASN A 410 12.36 -9.22 -15.16
CA ASN A 410 13.09 -8.79 -16.34
C ASN A 410 14.34 -7.96 -15.98
N GLN A 411 14.27 -7.08 -14.98
CA GLN A 411 15.46 -6.35 -14.49
C GLN A 411 16.51 -7.31 -13.93
N MET A 412 16.09 -8.27 -13.10
CA MET A 412 16.98 -9.34 -12.60
C MET A 412 17.60 -10.13 -13.75
N PHE A 413 16.81 -10.47 -14.76
CA PHE A 413 17.25 -11.21 -15.93
C PHE A 413 18.34 -10.47 -16.71
N LEU A 414 18.15 -9.16 -16.97
CA LEU A 414 19.15 -8.33 -17.65
C LEU A 414 20.43 -8.16 -16.80
N MET A 415 20.30 -8.06 -15.47
CA MET A 415 21.45 -8.04 -14.55
C MET A 415 22.25 -9.34 -14.61
N MET A 416 21.57 -10.48 -14.66
CA MET A 416 22.19 -11.80 -14.78
C MET A 416 22.97 -11.93 -16.10
N ILE A 417 22.37 -11.50 -17.22
CA ILE A 417 23.03 -11.48 -18.53
C ILE A 417 24.32 -10.63 -18.51
N THR A 418 24.29 -9.50 -17.81
CA THR A 418 25.47 -8.63 -17.66
C THR A 418 26.48 -9.11 -16.62
N GLY A 419 26.21 -10.23 -15.94
CA GLY A 419 27.18 -10.94 -15.12
C GLY A 419 26.93 -10.90 -13.62
N HIS A 420 25.81 -10.35 -13.15
CA HIS A 420 25.46 -10.37 -11.74
C HIS A 420 25.06 -11.79 -11.29
N SER A 421 25.58 -12.21 -10.15
CA SER A 421 25.24 -13.52 -9.58
C SER A 421 23.84 -13.52 -8.97
N MET A 422 23.07 -14.56 -9.27
CA MET A 422 21.77 -14.85 -8.64
C MET A 422 21.89 -15.03 -7.11
N ASP A 423 23.06 -15.43 -6.61
CA ASP A 423 23.30 -15.66 -5.18
C ASP A 423 23.55 -14.37 -4.38
N SER A 424 23.70 -13.23 -5.05
CA SER A 424 23.96 -11.95 -4.40
C SER A 424 22.78 -11.49 -3.53
N GLU A 425 23.07 -10.73 -2.47
CA GLU A 425 22.07 -10.17 -1.54
C GLU A 425 21.01 -9.36 -2.30
N TYR A 426 21.44 -8.55 -3.28
CA TYR A 426 20.57 -7.74 -4.14
C TYR A 426 19.58 -8.57 -4.96
N MET A 427 20.05 -9.63 -5.62
CA MET A 427 19.19 -10.50 -6.43
C MET A 427 18.19 -11.25 -5.57
N LYS A 428 18.56 -11.65 -4.35
CA LYS A 428 17.65 -12.29 -3.39
C LYS A 428 16.55 -11.35 -2.90
N GLU A 429 16.86 -10.08 -2.60
CA GLU A 429 15.84 -9.10 -2.22
C GLU A 429 14.93 -8.72 -3.41
N LEU A 430 15.50 -8.56 -4.61
CA LEU A 430 14.71 -8.37 -5.83
C LEU A 430 13.79 -9.57 -6.10
N GLN A 431 14.26 -10.80 -5.87
CA GLN A 431 13.44 -12.00 -5.97
C GLN A 431 12.27 -11.98 -4.99
N LYS A 432 12.51 -11.66 -3.70
CA LYS A 432 11.43 -11.51 -2.71
C LYS A 432 10.42 -10.45 -3.15
N PHE A 433 10.90 -9.32 -3.64
CA PHE A 433 10.04 -8.25 -4.14
C PHE A 433 9.22 -8.69 -5.36
N ALA A 434 9.82 -9.44 -6.29
CA ALA A 434 9.12 -10.01 -7.44
C ALA A 434 8.06 -11.03 -7.01
N ILE A 435 8.36 -11.91 -6.05
CA ILE A 435 7.39 -12.85 -5.47
C ILE A 435 6.20 -12.08 -4.90
N ALA A 436 6.43 -11.02 -4.13
CA ALA A 436 5.35 -10.17 -3.60
C ALA A 436 4.47 -9.55 -4.71
N GLN A 437 5.06 -9.18 -5.87
CA GLN A 437 4.28 -8.70 -7.02
C GLN A 437 3.39 -9.78 -7.65
N THR A 438 3.83 -11.05 -7.60
CA THR A 438 3.11 -12.20 -8.17
C THR A 438 2.00 -12.74 -7.27
N SER A 439 1.88 -12.26 -6.03
CA SER A 439 0.75 -12.49 -5.13
C SER A 439 -0.53 -11.74 -5.58
N MET A 440 -0.76 -11.65 -6.89
CA MET A 440 -2.04 -11.24 -7.47
C MET A 440 -3.07 -12.34 -7.18
N GLU A 441 -3.69 -12.22 -6.02
CA GLU A 441 -4.90 -12.95 -5.67
C GLU A 441 -5.90 -12.81 -6.82
N VAL A 442 -6.25 -13.95 -7.43
CA VAL A 442 -7.07 -14.08 -8.62
C VAL A 442 -8.18 -13.04 -8.63
N VAL A 443 -8.08 -12.11 -9.60
CA VAL A 443 -9.07 -11.12 -10.03
C VAL A 443 -10.37 -11.18 -9.20
N ILE A 444 -10.39 -10.41 -8.09
CA ILE A 444 -11.52 -10.32 -7.14
C ILE A 444 -12.84 -9.91 -7.82
N SER A 445 -12.81 -9.46 -9.07
CA SER A 445 -13.99 -8.91 -9.76
C SER A 445 -15.10 -9.91 -10.13
N LYS A 446 -14.95 -11.22 -9.90
CA LYS A 446 -16.01 -12.22 -10.20
C LYS A 446 -16.24 -13.35 -9.17
N GLY A 447 -15.72 -13.25 -7.95
CA GLY A 447 -16.07 -14.21 -6.87
C GLY A 447 -15.48 -15.61 -7.01
N VAL A 448 -14.46 -15.81 -7.84
CA VAL A 448 -13.67 -17.05 -7.89
C VAL A 448 -12.34 -16.77 -7.20
N TYR A 449 -12.42 -16.61 -5.89
CA TYR A 449 -11.25 -16.54 -5.04
C TYR A 449 -11.04 -17.93 -4.43
N ASP A 450 -10.03 -18.66 -4.91
CA ASP A 450 -9.67 -19.98 -4.37
C ASP A 450 -8.70 -19.88 -3.19
N GLY A 451 -8.29 -18.66 -2.81
CA GLY A 451 -7.34 -18.45 -1.73
C GLY A 451 -5.86 -18.58 -2.13
N LYS A 452 -5.52 -18.79 -3.42
CA LYS A 452 -4.14 -19.09 -3.83
C LYS A 452 -3.58 -18.04 -4.80
N GLY A 453 -2.49 -17.37 -4.42
CA GLY A 453 -1.77 -16.42 -5.28
C GLY A 453 -1.07 -17.08 -6.48
N CYS A 454 -0.72 -16.31 -7.52
CA CYS A 454 -0.11 -16.87 -8.74
C CYS A 454 1.22 -17.58 -8.46
N TYR A 455 2.06 -17.06 -7.56
CA TYR A 455 3.30 -17.72 -7.17
C TYR A 455 3.08 -19.15 -6.66
N SER A 456 2.16 -19.34 -5.70
CA SER A 456 1.85 -20.67 -5.15
C SER A 456 1.31 -21.60 -6.23
N GLN A 457 0.51 -21.08 -7.16
CA GLN A 457 0.01 -21.89 -8.28
C GLN A 457 1.12 -22.28 -9.25
N TRP A 458 2.04 -21.36 -9.59
CA TRP A 458 3.20 -21.68 -10.41
C TRP A 458 4.14 -22.67 -9.71
N LYS A 459 4.34 -22.52 -8.40
CA LYS A 459 5.11 -23.49 -7.62
C LYS A 459 4.47 -24.88 -7.59
N ASP A 460 3.14 -24.96 -7.67
CA ASP A 460 2.40 -26.22 -7.84
C ASP A 460 2.42 -26.75 -9.29
N GLY A 461 3.20 -26.14 -10.20
CA GLY A 461 3.24 -26.51 -11.62
C GLY A 461 2.03 -26.05 -12.44
N LYS A 462 1.15 -25.20 -11.89
CA LYS A 462 -0.10 -24.78 -12.57
C LYS A 462 0.08 -23.45 -13.27
N LEU A 463 -0.53 -23.31 -14.45
CA LEU A 463 -0.61 -22.04 -15.19
C LEU A 463 -2.05 -21.53 -15.21
N PRO A 464 -2.47 -20.72 -14.22
CA PRO A 464 -3.83 -20.19 -14.19
C PRO A 464 -4.11 -19.24 -15.36
N PRO A 465 -5.37 -19.18 -15.82
CA PRO A 465 -5.78 -18.20 -16.82
C PRO A 465 -5.66 -16.79 -16.26
N MET A 466 -5.17 -15.87 -17.08
CA MET A 466 -5.05 -14.45 -16.74
C MET A 466 -6.43 -13.77 -16.66
N HIS A 467 -7.42 -14.31 -17.37
CA HIS A 467 -8.77 -13.76 -17.42
C HIS A 467 -9.83 -14.86 -17.43
N PHE A 468 -10.84 -14.76 -16.57
CA PHE A 468 -11.91 -15.77 -16.46
C PHE A 468 -12.69 -16.00 -17.75
N SER A 469 -12.90 -14.95 -18.55
CA SER A 469 -13.61 -15.08 -19.83
C SER A 469 -12.72 -15.53 -20.99
N LYS A 470 -11.41 -15.67 -20.77
CA LYS A 470 -10.46 -16.15 -21.79
C LYS A 470 -9.53 -17.20 -21.16
N PRO A 471 -10.04 -18.42 -20.87
CA PRO A 471 -9.27 -19.45 -20.18
C PRO A 471 -7.98 -19.88 -20.91
N SER A 472 -7.92 -19.66 -22.22
CA SER A 472 -6.73 -19.93 -23.04
C SER A 472 -5.61 -18.91 -22.86
N VAL A 473 -5.92 -17.69 -22.39
CA VAL A 473 -4.92 -16.63 -22.20
C VAL A 473 -4.27 -16.80 -20.84
N LYS A 474 -3.05 -17.32 -20.83
CA LYS A 474 -2.21 -17.56 -19.64
C LYS A 474 -1.13 -16.49 -19.51
N HIS A 475 -0.41 -16.47 -18.39
CA HIS A 475 0.70 -15.51 -18.17
C HIS A 475 1.83 -15.65 -19.20
N THR A 476 2.03 -16.84 -19.77
CA THR A 476 3.02 -17.07 -20.84
C THR A 476 2.73 -16.24 -22.09
N SER A 477 1.46 -15.92 -22.37
CA SER A 477 1.06 -15.07 -23.52
C SER A 477 1.55 -13.61 -23.43
N LEU A 478 2.07 -13.18 -22.28
CA LEU A 478 2.65 -11.84 -22.12
C LEU A 478 4.05 -11.72 -22.75
N TYR A 479 4.63 -12.81 -23.26
CA TYR A 479 5.97 -12.80 -23.87
C TYR A 479 6.12 -11.82 -25.04
N GLU A 480 5.03 -11.40 -25.69
CA GLU A 480 5.07 -10.41 -26.78
C GLU A 480 5.21 -8.95 -26.27
N ASP A 481 5.03 -8.72 -24.97
CA ASP A 481 5.14 -7.39 -24.37
C ASP A 481 6.62 -6.98 -24.24
N LYS A 482 7.02 -6.04 -25.11
CA LYS A 482 8.39 -5.53 -25.19
C LYS A 482 8.90 -4.90 -23.90
N MET A 483 8.02 -4.47 -22.98
CA MET A 483 8.44 -3.91 -21.69
C MET A 483 9.03 -4.97 -20.75
N ILE A 484 8.64 -6.24 -20.91
CA ILE A 484 9.04 -7.35 -20.05
C ILE A 484 9.77 -8.47 -20.81
N ASN A 485 9.79 -8.41 -22.14
CA ASN A 485 10.60 -9.24 -23.02
C ASN A 485 11.31 -8.38 -24.07
N PRO A 486 12.17 -7.43 -23.67
CA PRO A 486 12.83 -6.53 -24.61
C PRO A 486 13.83 -7.26 -25.54
N LEU A 487 14.28 -8.45 -25.13
CA LEU A 487 15.16 -9.33 -25.92
C LEU A 487 14.40 -10.23 -26.90
N GLY A 488 13.07 -10.14 -26.99
CA GLY A 488 12.27 -10.88 -27.97
C GLY A 488 12.43 -12.40 -27.88
N LEU A 489 12.64 -12.92 -26.67
CA LEU A 489 12.74 -14.37 -26.42
C LEU A 489 11.46 -15.08 -26.84
N GLU A 490 11.59 -16.30 -27.34
CA GLU A 490 10.44 -17.17 -27.58
C GLU A 490 9.71 -17.49 -26.27
N GLU A 491 8.39 -17.73 -26.35
CA GLU A 491 7.50 -17.87 -25.19
C GLU A 491 8.05 -18.81 -24.11
N THR A 492 8.53 -20.00 -24.50
CA THR A 492 9.05 -21.02 -23.58
C THR A 492 10.37 -20.62 -22.94
N LEU A 493 11.28 -20.00 -23.69
CA LEU A 493 12.57 -19.53 -23.17
C LEU A 493 12.39 -18.30 -22.28
N TRP A 494 11.48 -17.40 -22.64
CA TRP A 494 11.07 -16.29 -21.79
C TRP A 494 10.49 -16.81 -20.48
N TRP A 495 9.56 -17.76 -20.55
CA TRP A 495 8.95 -18.35 -19.36
C TRP A 495 9.98 -19.04 -18.46
N ALA A 496 10.87 -19.85 -19.04
CA ALA A 496 11.98 -20.46 -18.31
C ALA A 496 12.85 -19.41 -17.59
N SER A 497 13.18 -18.31 -18.27
CA SER A 497 13.94 -17.21 -17.68
C SER A 497 13.22 -16.58 -16.49
N MET A 498 11.92 -16.28 -16.63
CA MET A 498 11.13 -15.69 -15.54
C MET A 498 11.01 -16.63 -14.34
N MET A 499 10.82 -17.93 -14.57
CA MET A 499 10.72 -18.93 -13.49
C MET A 499 12.05 -19.15 -12.78
N SER A 500 13.18 -19.08 -13.48
CA SER A 500 14.50 -19.04 -12.85
C SER A 500 14.68 -17.83 -11.95
N MET A 501 14.27 -16.63 -12.41
CA MET A 501 14.37 -15.42 -11.58
C MET A 501 13.49 -15.53 -10.32
N LEU A 502 12.36 -16.24 -10.38
CA LEU A 502 11.50 -16.55 -9.23
C LEU A 502 12.00 -17.71 -8.35
N GLY A 503 13.02 -18.47 -8.79
CA GLY A 503 13.52 -19.64 -8.06
C GLY A 503 12.57 -20.84 -8.09
N ILE A 504 11.75 -20.97 -9.13
CA ILE A 504 10.79 -22.07 -9.33
C ILE A 504 10.96 -22.77 -10.69
N PHE A 505 12.20 -22.80 -11.21
CA PHE A 505 12.51 -23.37 -12.51
C PHE A 505 12.23 -24.89 -12.58
N LYS A 506 12.40 -25.63 -11.49
CA LYS A 506 12.15 -27.09 -11.52
C LYS A 506 10.65 -27.39 -11.50
N GLU A 507 9.90 -26.63 -10.73
CA GLU A 507 8.46 -26.77 -10.54
C GLU A 507 7.67 -26.48 -11.84
N GLN A 508 8.20 -25.63 -12.71
CA GLN A 508 7.59 -25.24 -13.98
C GLN A 508 8.21 -25.92 -15.21
N GLN A 509 9.13 -26.87 -14.99
CA GLN A 509 9.94 -27.52 -16.03
C GLN A 509 9.15 -28.01 -17.25
N HIS A 510 8.01 -28.67 -17.02
CA HIS A 510 7.18 -29.28 -18.07
C HIS A 510 6.70 -28.27 -19.14
N ASN A 511 6.72 -26.97 -18.85
CA ASN A 511 6.29 -25.92 -19.78
C ASN A 511 7.38 -25.51 -20.79
N TYR A 512 8.64 -25.84 -20.56
CA TYR A 512 9.76 -25.44 -21.44
C TYR A 512 10.83 -26.50 -21.65
N GLU A 513 10.73 -27.66 -21.02
CA GLU A 513 11.69 -28.77 -21.16
C GLU A 513 11.99 -29.12 -22.63
N GLY A 514 10.97 -29.17 -23.50
CA GLY A 514 11.17 -29.44 -24.92
C GLY A 514 12.08 -28.42 -25.60
N SER A 515 11.87 -27.13 -25.32
CA SER A 515 12.70 -26.04 -25.85
C SER A 515 14.10 -26.04 -25.26
N ILE A 516 14.25 -26.32 -23.96
CA ILE A 516 15.58 -26.39 -23.32
C ILE A 516 16.40 -27.57 -23.86
N ARG A 517 15.80 -28.74 -24.05
CA ARG A 517 16.46 -29.89 -24.70
C ARG A 517 16.84 -29.59 -26.14
N ALA A 518 16.03 -28.84 -26.87
CA ALA A 518 16.36 -28.41 -28.24
C ALA A 518 17.60 -27.48 -28.31
N LEU A 519 17.97 -26.84 -27.18
CA LEU A 519 19.23 -26.09 -27.06
C LEU A 519 20.45 -26.99 -26.74
N GLY A 520 20.26 -28.30 -26.61
CA GLY A 520 21.30 -29.25 -26.21
C GLY A 520 21.58 -29.29 -24.71
N ILE A 521 20.66 -28.76 -23.88
CA ILE A 521 20.80 -28.76 -22.42
C ILE A 521 20.06 -29.95 -21.85
N GLU A 522 20.76 -30.78 -21.08
CA GLU A 522 20.16 -31.91 -20.37
C GLU A 522 19.33 -31.46 -19.17
N MET A 523 18.19 -32.12 -18.95
CA MET A 523 17.27 -31.83 -17.85
C MET A 523 17.67 -32.57 -16.56
N ASN A 524 18.85 -32.25 -16.04
CA ASN A 524 19.39 -32.76 -14.78
C ASN A 524 19.40 -31.67 -13.68
N GLU A 525 20.04 -31.91 -12.54
CA GLU A 525 20.05 -30.95 -11.43
C GLU A 525 20.73 -29.61 -11.76
N TYR A 526 21.58 -29.57 -12.79
CA TYR A 526 22.29 -28.40 -13.32
C TYR A 526 21.58 -27.74 -14.51
N ALA A 527 20.41 -28.24 -14.92
CA ALA A 527 19.69 -27.74 -16.10
C ALA A 527 19.44 -26.23 -16.05
N GLU A 528 19.06 -25.71 -14.89
CA GLU A 528 18.85 -24.28 -14.67
C GLU A 528 20.14 -23.48 -14.89
N THR A 529 21.23 -23.87 -14.23
CA THR A 529 22.54 -23.22 -14.35
C THR A 529 23.03 -23.25 -15.79
N ASN A 530 22.93 -24.40 -16.46
CA ASN A 530 23.32 -24.55 -17.86
C ASN A 530 22.46 -23.68 -18.79
N PHE A 531 21.15 -23.60 -18.53
CA PHE A 531 20.24 -22.72 -19.25
C PHE A 531 20.58 -21.24 -19.06
N LEU A 532 20.80 -20.78 -17.82
CA LEU A 532 21.15 -19.39 -17.55
C LEU A 532 22.51 -19.02 -18.16
N ASN A 533 23.50 -19.92 -18.13
CA ASN A 533 24.78 -19.72 -18.81
C ASN A 533 24.59 -19.61 -20.32
N TRP A 534 23.81 -20.49 -20.93
CA TRP A 534 23.50 -20.41 -22.36
C TRP A 534 22.83 -19.08 -22.73
N VAL A 535 21.85 -18.64 -21.96
CA VAL A 535 21.16 -17.36 -22.19
C VAL A 535 22.14 -16.20 -22.04
N LYS A 536 22.97 -16.21 -21.00
CA LYS A 536 24.00 -15.19 -20.78
C LYS A 536 24.95 -15.10 -21.97
N ASP A 537 25.53 -16.21 -22.39
CA ASP A 537 26.50 -16.24 -23.49
C ASP A 537 25.87 -15.81 -24.81
N ARG A 538 24.62 -16.21 -25.05
CA ARG A 538 23.88 -15.86 -26.27
C ARG A 538 23.47 -14.40 -26.33
N TYR A 539 23.02 -13.83 -25.21
CA TYR A 539 22.36 -12.53 -25.17
C TYR A 539 23.20 -11.38 -24.59
N LYS A 540 24.36 -11.65 -23.98
CA LYS A 540 25.24 -10.61 -23.39
C LYS A 540 25.63 -9.51 -24.38
N GLY A 541 25.83 -9.84 -25.65
CA GLY A 541 26.14 -8.85 -26.69
C GLY A 541 24.99 -7.91 -27.06
N PHE A 542 23.76 -8.23 -26.65
CA PHE A 542 22.55 -7.44 -26.92
C PHE A 542 22.12 -6.56 -25.75
N VAL A 543 22.85 -6.59 -24.63
CA VAL A 543 22.57 -5.77 -23.46
C VAL A 543 23.76 -4.87 -23.19
N SER A 544 23.52 -3.56 -23.18
CA SER A 544 24.48 -2.53 -22.76
C SER A 544 24.07 -1.93 -21.42
N GLY A 545 24.96 -1.11 -20.85
CA GLY A 545 24.80 -0.52 -19.53
C GLY A 545 25.66 -1.22 -18.48
N ASN A 546 25.59 -0.73 -17.25
CA ASN A 546 26.41 -1.20 -16.15
C ASN A 546 25.64 -1.01 -14.84
N VAL A 547 25.12 -2.11 -14.28
CA VAL A 547 24.48 -2.04 -12.97
C VAL A 547 25.55 -2.03 -11.90
N VAL A 548 25.52 -1.00 -11.05
CA VAL A 548 26.41 -0.89 -9.89
C VAL A 548 25.57 -1.13 -8.65
N CYS A 549 25.99 -2.11 -7.85
CA CYS A 549 25.37 -2.43 -6.58
C CYS A 549 26.25 -1.92 -5.44
N VAL A 550 25.67 -1.19 -4.48
CA VAL A 550 26.37 -0.64 -3.32
C VAL A 550 25.54 -0.83 -2.06
N THR A 551 26.21 -1.22 -0.97
CA THR A 551 25.61 -1.26 0.37
C THR A 551 26.13 -0.07 1.15
N LEU A 552 25.22 0.80 1.59
CA LEU A 552 25.50 1.91 2.47
C LEU A 552 25.15 1.49 3.90
N GLN A 553 26.11 1.68 4.79
CA GLN A 553 25.94 1.45 6.22
C GLN A 553 25.85 2.81 6.90
N PRO A 554 25.05 2.94 7.97
CA PRO A 554 25.07 4.16 8.75
C PRO A 554 26.44 4.33 9.38
N THR A 555 26.89 5.57 9.54
CA THR A 555 28.07 5.85 10.35
C THR A 555 27.82 5.29 11.75
N PRO A 556 28.68 4.37 12.25
CA PRO A 556 28.52 3.83 13.59
C PRO A 556 28.45 4.94 14.62
N SER A 557 27.67 4.71 15.66
CA SER A 557 27.63 5.60 16.82
C SER A 557 28.65 5.16 17.85
N SER A 558 29.21 6.13 18.56
CA SER A 558 29.98 5.89 19.76
C SER A 558 29.12 5.21 20.82
N ILE A 559 29.64 4.17 21.46
CA ILE A 559 28.95 3.61 22.63
C ILE A 559 29.06 4.51 23.88
N ILE A 560 29.94 5.51 23.85
CA ILE A 560 30.19 6.42 24.97
C ILE A 560 29.32 7.68 24.84
N SER A 561 29.35 8.36 23.69
CA SER A 561 28.52 9.56 23.46
C SER A 561 27.13 9.24 22.91
N LEU A 562 26.94 8.06 22.30
CA LEU A 562 25.74 7.67 21.56
C LEU A 562 25.50 8.45 20.25
N ASP A 563 26.38 9.40 19.94
CA ASP A 563 26.34 10.15 18.67
C ASP A 563 27.04 9.37 17.54
N PRO A 564 26.59 9.51 16.29
CA PRO A 564 27.36 9.08 15.12
C PRO A 564 28.76 9.70 15.13
N PHE A 565 29.79 8.92 14.81
CA PHE A 565 31.14 9.46 14.66
C PHE A 565 31.22 10.51 13.55
N ASP A 566 32.13 11.47 13.69
CA ASP A 566 32.41 12.42 12.62
C ASP A 566 33.11 11.67 11.45
N PRO A 567 32.84 12.01 10.18
CA PRO A 567 33.53 11.39 9.05
C PRO A 567 35.07 11.48 9.11
N SER A 568 35.62 12.43 9.88
CA SER A 568 37.06 12.58 10.10
C SER A 568 37.63 11.73 11.24
N ASP A 569 36.79 11.09 12.06
CA ASP A 569 37.23 10.30 13.21
C ASP A 569 37.90 8.98 12.79
N GLU A 570 38.99 8.62 13.48
CA GLU A 570 39.53 7.28 13.39
C GLU A 570 38.73 6.32 14.27
N ILE A 571 37.94 5.46 13.62
CA ILE A 571 36.98 4.58 14.29
C ILE A 571 37.54 3.16 14.38
N TYR A 572 37.32 2.54 15.53
CA TYR A 572 37.81 1.21 15.86
C TYR A 572 36.68 0.36 16.42
N VAL A 573 36.59 -0.89 15.98
CA VAL A 573 35.69 -1.88 16.57
C VAL A 573 36.50 -2.78 17.52
N LEU A 574 35.96 -2.98 18.73
CA LEU A 574 36.53 -3.95 19.67
C LEU A 574 36.12 -5.37 19.27
N ASN A 575 37.09 -6.23 19.00
CA ASN A 575 36.89 -7.63 18.63
C ASN A 575 36.19 -8.41 19.75
N ASP A 576 35.56 -9.53 19.37
CA ASP A 576 34.94 -10.45 20.33
C ASP A 576 36.00 -10.95 21.33
N HIS A 577 35.69 -10.93 22.63
CA HIS A 577 36.63 -11.28 23.70
C HIS A 577 35.92 -12.01 24.85
N GLY A 578 36.46 -13.15 25.26
CA GLY A 578 35.79 -14.06 26.20
C GLY A 578 34.40 -14.46 25.69
N ASN A 579 33.36 -14.24 26.50
CA ASN A 579 31.96 -14.45 26.13
C ASN A 579 31.27 -13.18 25.58
N CYS A 580 31.99 -12.05 25.50
CA CYS A 580 31.45 -10.78 25.05
C CYS A 580 31.53 -10.66 23.52
N ARG A 581 30.37 -10.49 22.87
CA ARG A 581 30.22 -10.39 21.40
C ARG A 581 29.62 -9.05 20.95
N CYS A 582 29.87 -7.99 21.71
CA CYS A 582 29.20 -6.70 21.55
C CYS A 582 29.61 -5.88 20.32
N ARG A 583 30.82 -6.12 19.76
CA ARG A 583 31.38 -5.41 18.59
C ARG A 583 31.13 -3.89 18.61
N THR A 584 31.48 -3.27 19.73
CA THR A 584 31.29 -1.84 19.97
C THR A 584 32.32 -1.01 19.23
N HIS A 585 31.89 0.18 18.79
CA HIS A 585 32.72 1.12 18.04
C HIS A 585 33.18 2.26 18.95
N TYR A 586 34.42 2.69 18.77
CA TYR A 586 35.09 3.73 19.56
C TYR A 586 35.94 4.62 18.65
N SER A 587 36.04 5.90 18.97
CA SER A 587 37.10 6.75 18.43
C SER A 587 38.44 6.44 19.10
N ARG A 588 39.55 6.88 18.49
CA ARG A 588 40.87 6.76 19.14
C ARG A 588 40.89 7.39 20.53
N LYS A 589 40.28 8.58 20.66
CA LYS A 589 40.17 9.32 21.91
C LYS A 589 39.41 8.54 22.97
N GLU A 590 38.28 7.92 22.60
CA GLU A 590 37.49 7.10 23.53
C GLU A 590 38.21 5.84 23.98
N ILE A 591 39.01 5.22 23.11
CA ILE A 591 39.86 4.10 23.52
C ILE A 591 40.83 4.56 24.60
N ASP A 592 41.53 5.67 24.37
CA ASP A 592 42.58 6.15 25.27
C ASP A 592 42.02 6.70 26.59
N GLU A 593 40.92 7.44 26.55
CA GLU A 593 40.34 8.11 27.72
C GLU A 593 39.35 7.24 28.51
N TRP A 594 38.67 6.30 27.84
CA TRP A 594 37.58 5.52 28.43
C TRP A 594 37.87 4.04 28.52
N VAL A 595 38.22 3.40 27.41
CA VAL A 595 38.30 1.93 27.35
C VAL A 595 39.58 1.41 28.00
N ASN A 596 40.74 2.01 27.73
CA ASN A 596 42.02 1.59 28.32
C ASN A 596 42.05 1.70 29.85
N PRO A 597 41.48 2.75 30.49
CA PRO A 597 41.48 2.83 31.96
C PRO A 597 40.41 1.97 32.63
N ARG A 598 39.27 1.70 31.96
CA ARG A 598 38.06 1.13 32.60
C ARG A 598 37.67 -0.26 32.08
N GLY A 599 38.34 -0.74 31.05
CA GLY A 599 37.99 -1.95 30.32
C GLY A 599 36.77 -1.77 29.42
N CYS A 600 36.43 -2.82 28.68
CA CYS A 600 35.23 -2.94 27.85
C CYS A 600 33.98 -2.52 28.65
N VAL A 601 33.16 -1.63 28.08
CA VAL A 601 31.98 -1.07 28.76
C VAL A 601 31.04 -2.15 29.30
N TRP A 602 30.94 -3.29 28.61
CA TRP A 602 30.04 -4.39 28.93
C TRP A 602 30.58 -5.38 29.97
N CYS A 603 31.77 -5.94 29.75
CA CYS A 603 32.29 -7.05 30.57
C CYS A 603 33.53 -6.68 31.39
N LYS A 604 34.00 -5.43 31.29
CA LYS A 604 35.19 -4.90 31.96
C LYS A 604 36.52 -5.59 31.60
N TYR A 605 36.53 -6.42 30.54
CA TYR A 605 37.76 -6.95 29.95
C TYR A 605 38.70 -5.81 29.57
N GLN A 606 39.97 -5.88 29.95
CA GLN A 606 40.98 -4.86 29.65
C GLN A 606 41.56 -5.09 28.25
N PRO A 607 41.12 -4.34 27.22
CA PRO A 607 41.51 -4.63 25.85
C PRO A 607 42.94 -4.18 25.60
N ARG A 608 43.65 -4.95 24.78
CA ARG A 608 44.97 -4.63 24.25
C ARG A 608 44.81 -3.91 22.91
N PRO A 609 45.84 -3.19 22.43
CA PRO A 609 45.79 -2.53 21.12
C PRO A 609 45.40 -3.45 19.96
N ASN A 610 45.78 -4.73 20.00
CA ASN A 610 45.46 -5.72 18.97
C ASN A 610 44.01 -6.23 19.04
N ASP A 611 43.28 -5.95 20.12
CA ASP A 611 41.86 -6.29 20.24
C ASP A 611 40.98 -5.28 19.48
N PHE A 612 41.54 -4.14 19.07
CA PHE A 612 40.85 -3.15 18.25
C PHE A 612 41.20 -3.32 16.78
N LYS A 613 40.17 -3.34 15.94
CA LYS A 613 40.30 -3.30 14.48
C LYS A 613 39.83 -1.94 13.97
N ARG A 614 40.71 -1.21 13.28
CA ARG A 614 40.32 0.03 12.61
C ARG A 614 39.21 -0.25 11.57
N VAL A 615 38.16 0.55 11.59
CA VAL A 615 37.06 0.50 10.64
C VAL A 615 37.23 1.66 9.66
N ASN A 616 37.44 1.35 8.39
CA ASN A 616 37.43 2.37 7.34
C ASN A 616 35.99 2.58 6.89
N LEU A 617 35.37 3.59 7.48
CA LEU A 617 34.06 4.09 7.07
C LEU A 617 34.33 5.19 6.06
N GLY A 618 34.53 4.82 4.80
CA GLY A 618 34.50 5.85 3.75
C GLY A 618 33.20 6.64 3.86
N ASP A 619 33.21 7.93 3.53
CA ASP A 619 31.98 8.75 3.51
C ASP A 619 30.92 8.01 2.66
N PRO A 620 29.81 7.54 3.27
CA PRO A 620 28.78 6.81 2.54
C PRO A 620 28.26 7.58 1.32
N MET A 621 28.24 8.92 1.38
CA MET A 621 27.81 9.75 0.26
C MET A 621 28.86 9.81 -0.85
N SER A 622 30.16 9.80 -0.53
CA SER A 622 31.23 9.63 -1.53
C SER A 622 31.09 8.28 -2.24
N VAL A 623 30.92 7.19 -1.48
CA VAL A 623 30.73 5.84 -2.06
C VAL A 623 29.49 5.80 -2.95
N PHE A 624 28.38 6.39 -2.51
CA PHE A 624 27.17 6.53 -3.32
C PHE A 624 27.41 7.30 -4.62
N ASN A 625 28.08 8.46 -4.54
CA ASN A 625 28.37 9.30 -5.71
C ASN A 625 29.30 8.62 -6.71
N GLU A 626 30.32 7.91 -6.23
CA GLU A 626 31.23 7.11 -7.06
C GLU A 626 30.52 5.93 -7.71
N ALA A 627 29.65 5.23 -6.97
CA ALA A 627 28.84 4.15 -7.51
C ALA A 627 27.91 4.66 -8.61
N LYS A 628 27.24 5.78 -8.36
CA LYS A 628 26.36 6.45 -9.31
C LYS A 628 27.08 6.92 -10.57
N ALA A 629 28.28 7.48 -10.44
CA ALA A 629 29.06 7.94 -11.60
C ALA A 629 29.43 6.79 -12.56
N ARG A 630 29.48 5.55 -12.06
CA ARG A 630 29.74 4.34 -12.85
C ARG A 630 28.48 3.62 -13.32
N ALA A 631 27.33 3.94 -12.74
CA ALA A 631 26.05 3.32 -13.05
C ALA A 631 25.53 3.77 -14.42
N GLN A 632 25.03 2.82 -15.21
CA GLN A 632 24.35 3.08 -16.47
C GLN A 632 23.15 2.14 -16.61
N PRO A 633 21.97 2.64 -17.03
CA PRO A 633 20.78 1.83 -17.17
C PRO A 633 21.01 0.69 -18.16
N LEU A 634 20.43 -0.48 -17.85
CA LEU A 634 20.49 -1.63 -18.76
C LEU A 634 19.58 -1.38 -19.96
N MET A 635 20.17 -1.44 -21.15
CA MET A 635 19.47 -1.17 -22.41
C MET A 635 19.71 -2.33 -23.38
N VAL A 636 18.68 -2.72 -24.13
CA VAL A 636 18.85 -3.67 -25.23
C VAL A 636 19.40 -2.91 -26.44
N VAL A 637 20.55 -3.35 -26.95
CA VAL A 637 21.25 -2.75 -28.10
C VAL A 637 21.23 -3.70 -29.30
N GLY A 638 20.93 -3.14 -30.47
CA GLY A 638 20.91 -3.86 -31.75
C GLY A 638 19.55 -4.40 -32.15
N ALA A 639 19.44 -4.83 -33.42
CA ALA A 639 18.29 -5.56 -33.90
C ALA A 639 18.30 -6.96 -33.26
N THR A 640 17.26 -7.26 -32.49
CA THR A 640 17.04 -8.58 -31.90
C THR A 640 17.13 -9.64 -33.00
N PRO A 641 17.88 -10.75 -32.82
CA PRO A 641 17.96 -11.78 -33.84
C PRO A 641 16.56 -12.33 -34.10
N VAL A 642 16.01 -12.02 -35.27
CA VAL A 642 14.66 -12.39 -35.68
C VAL A 642 14.55 -13.92 -35.71
N ARG A 643 13.55 -14.45 -34.98
CA ARG A 643 12.97 -15.82 -35.02
C ARG A 643 13.60 -16.74 -36.09
N SER A 644 14.57 -17.58 -35.72
CA SER A 644 15.09 -18.61 -36.65
C SER A 644 15.87 -19.77 -35.99
N LEU A 645 15.84 -19.95 -34.66
CA LEU A 645 16.65 -21.02 -34.04
C LEU A 645 15.98 -22.40 -34.05
N LEU A 646 14.65 -22.49 -34.14
CA LEU A 646 13.91 -23.77 -34.12
C LEU A 646 13.45 -24.28 -35.49
N THR A 647 13.78 -23.59 -36.59
CA THR A 647 13.30 -23.97 -37.95
C THR A 647 14.16 -25.02 -38.67
N SER A 648 15.14 -25.66 -38.02
CA SER A 648 16.00 -26.67 -38.68
C SER A 648 15.63 -28.14 -38.39
N VAL A 649 14.51 -28.43 -37.74
CA VAL A 649 13.98 -29.82 -37.70
C VAL A 649 12.85 -29.96 -38.73
N PRO A 650 13.04 -30.75 -39.81
CA PRO A 650 12.01 -30.91 -40.83
C PRO A 650 10.87 -31.76 -40.27
N ILE A 651 9.79 -31.11 -39.86
CA ILE A 651 8.48 -31.76 -39.74
C ILE A 651 7.85 -31.69 -41.13
N GLN A 652 7.76 -32.85 -41.79
CA GLN A 652 6.93 -33.02 -42.98
C GLN A 652 5.48 -32.67 -42.62
N GLN A 653 5.02 -31.50 -43.06
CA GLN A 653 3.61 -31.22 -43.21
C GLN A 653 3.35 -30.66 -44.60
N SER A 654 2.44 -31.36 -45.26
CA SER A 654 1.98 -31.18 -46.63
C SER A 654 1.43 -29.79 -46.90
N SER A 655 1.82 -29.27 -48.06
CA SER A 655 1.39 -28.04 -48.68
C SER A 655 -0.11 -28.00 -49.01
N ALA A 656 -0.73 -26.85 -48.77
CA ALA A 656 -1.79 -26.31 -49.61
C ALA A 656 -1.77 -24.78 -49.52
N SER A 657 -1.12 -24.16 -50.50
CA SER A 657 -1.19 -22.73 -50.78
C SER A 657 -2.42 -22.43 -51.62
N SER A 658 -3.18 -21.40 -51.25
CA SER A 658 -3.96 -20.63 -52.22
C SER A 658 -3.99 -19.17 -51.76
N ALA A 659 -3.30 -18.33 -52.53
CA ALA A 659 -3.45 -16.89 -52.51
C ALA A 659 -4.59 -16.54 -53.47
N SER A 660 -5.63 -15.88 -52.98
CA SER A 660 -6.67 -15.29 -53.82
C SER A 660 -6.48 -13.78 -53.90
N SER A 661 -6.32 -13.31 -55.13
CA SER A 661 -6.39 -11.92 -55.55
C SER A 661 -7.83 -11.41 -55.44
N ALA A 662 -8.05 -10.38 -54.61
CA ALA A 662 -9.34 -9.72 -54.48
C ALA A 662 -9.57 -8.77 -55.67
N SER A 663 -10.52 -9.14 -56.52
CA SER A 663 -11.16 -8.27 -57.50
C SER A 663 -12.32 -7.53 -56.82
N SER A 664 -12.52 -6.28 -57.21
CA SER A 664 -13.58 -5.36 -56.79
C SER A 664 -14.96 -5.89 -57.19
N ALA A 665 -15.73 -6.33 -56.20
CA ALA A 665 -17.17 -6.55 -56.30
C ALA A 665 -17.89 -5.46 -55.51
N ASP A 666 -19.05 -5.00 -56.02
CA ASP A 666 -19.99 -4.03 -55.43
C ASP A 666 -20.42 -4.43 -54.00
N GLY A 667 -19.53 -4.22 -53.03
CA GLY A 667 -19.72 -4.56 -51.64
C GLY A 667 -20.44 -3.44 -50.89
N VAL A 668 -21.44 -3.81 -50.09
CA VAL A 668 -22.10 -2.94 -49.12
C VAL A 668 -21.04 -2.17 -48.31
N LYS A 669 -21.04 -0.83 -48.40
CA LYS A 669 -20.12 0.03 -47.65
C LYS A 669 -20.61 0.12 -46.21
N LYS A 670 -19.84 -0.43 -45.26
CA LYS A 670 -20.18 -0.44 -43.83
C LYS A 670 -19.27 0.49 -43.04
N ILE A 671 -19.86 1.50 -42.40
CA ILE A 671 -19.14 2.58 -41.71
C ILE A 671 -19.56 2.63 -40.25
N LEU A 672 -18.60 2.61 -39.34
CA LEU A 672 -18.78 2.84 -37.92
C LEU A 672 -18.28 4.23 -37.56
N VAL A 673 -19.15 5.08 -37.05
CA VAL A 673 -18.83 6.43 -36.59
C VAL A 673 -18.83 6.44 -35.07
N VAL A 674 -17.67 6.62 -34.46
CA VAL A 674 -17.52 6.69 -33.00
C VAL A 674 -17.44 8.14 -32.58
N LEU A 675 -18.46 8.62 -31.87
CA LEU A 675 -18.49 9.98 -31.37
C LEU A 675 -17.72 10.09 -30.06
N PHE A 676 -16.70 10.93 -30.05
CA PHE A 676 -15.80 11.09 -28.91
C PHE A 676 -15.74 12.56 -28.50
N GLY A 677 -15.98 12.87 -27.23
CA GLY A 677 -16.06 14.27 -26.80
C GLY A 677 -16.46 14.44 -25.35
N VAL A 678 -16.06 15.57 -24.78
CA VAL A 678 -16.38 15.95 -23.41
C VAL A 678 -17.91 16.05 -23.23
N THR A 679 -18.40 15.85 -22.00
CA THR A 679 -19.84 15.99 -21.73
C THR A 679 -20.28 17.41 -22.02
N GLY A 680 -21.22 17.57 -22.96
CA GLY A 680 -21.66 18.88 -23.49
C GLY A 680 -21.18 19.21 -24.90
N ALA A 681 -20.39 18.34 -25.54
CA ALA A 681 -19.80 18.55 -26.86
C ALA A 681 -20.77 18.58 -28.06
N GLY A 682 -22.06 18.27 -27.87
CA GLY A 682 -23.03 18.20 -28.97
C GLY A 682 -23.06 16.87 -29.75
N LYS A 683 -22.62 15.76 -29.13
CA LYS A 683 -22.63 14.41 -29.72
C LYS A 683 -24.00 14.01 -30.28
N THR A 684 -25.06 14.22 -29.51
CA THR A 684 -26.42 13.82 -29.89
C THR A 684 -26.96 14.63 -31.07
N THR A 685 -26.71 15.95 -31.10
CA THR A 685 -27.10 16.79 -32.25
C THR A 685 -26.34 16.38 -33.52
N PHE A 686 -25.05 16.04 -33.38
CA PHE A 686 -24.25 15.54 -34.49
C PHE A 686 -24.75 14.19 -35.01
N SER A 687 -25.06 13.23 -34.13
CA SER A 687 -25.55 11.90 -34.53
C SER A 687 -26.92 11.97 -35.21
N GLU A 688 -27.84 12.77 -34.70
CA GLU A 688 -29.16 12.99 -35.30
C GLU A 688 -29.04 13.64 -36.69
N THR A 689 -28.18 14.65 -36.84
CA THR A 689 -27.95 15.32 -38.12
C THR A 689 -27.30 14.38 -39.14
N LEU A 690 -26.29 13.61 -38.74
CA LEU A 690 -25.65 12.61 -39.61
C LEU A 690 -26.62 11.50 -40.01
N HIS A 691 -27.44 11.03 -39.06
CA HIS A 691 -28.48 10.05 -39.34
C HIS A 691 -29.45 10.57 -40.41
N ALA A 692 -29.97 11.80 -40.25
CA ALA A 692 -30.84 12.42 -41.24
C ALA A 692 -30.19 12.49 -42.63
N ARG A 693 -28.94 12.96 -42.72
CA ARG A 693 -28.18 13.04 -43.98
C ARG A 693 -28.02 11.69 -44.67
N VAL A 694 -27.64 10.65 -43.93
CA VAL A 694 -27.44 9.30 -44.47
C VAL A 694 -28.77 8.72 -44.95
N THR A 695 -29.86 8.88 -44.18
CA THR A 695 -31.18 8.38 -44.55
C THR A 695 -31.78 9.13 -45.74
N GLU A 696 -31.61 10.45 -45.83
CA GLU A 696 -32.03 11.26 -46.98
C GLU A 696 -31.40 10.79 -48.30
N ALA A 697 -30.13 10.37 -48.22
CA ALA A 697 -29.35 9.79 -49.31
C ALA A 697 -29.68 8.32 -49.61
N GLY A 698 -30.62 7.68 -48.90
CA GLY A 698 -31.01 6.28 -49.12
C GLY A 698 -30.15 5.24 -48.40
N GLY A 699 -29.19 5.67 -47.57
CA GLY A 699 -28.41 4.77 -46.72
C GLY A 699 -29.17 4.32 -45.47
N ALA A 700 -28.79 3.16 -44.94
CA ALA A 700 -29.28 2.67 -43.65
C ALA A 700 -28.41 3.25 -42.52
N CYS A 701 -29.01 3.93 -41.54
CA CYS A 701 -28.29 4.48 -40.39
C CYS A 701 -28.88 4.01 -39.07
N HIS A 702 -28.02 3.72 -38.09
CA HIS A 702 -28.44 3.33 -36.74
C HIS A 702 -27.60 4.03 -35.67
N ILE A 703 -28.26 4.68 -34.70
CA ILE A 703 -27.61 5.31 -33.56
C ILE A 703 -27.64 4.36 -32.36
N MET A 704 -26.47 3.84 -31.97
CA MET A 704 -26.26 3.05 -30.77
C MET A 704 -25.96 3.95 -29.58
N SER A 705 -26.91 4.11 -28.68
CA SER A 705 -26.75 4.93 -27.47
C SER A 705 -27.35 4.26 -26.23
N SER A 706 -26.62 4.31 -25.11
CA SER A 706 -27.11 3.91 -23.79
C SER A 706 -28.16 4.88 -23.24
N ASP A 707 -28.12 6.14 -23.68
CA ASP A 707 -28.90 7.22 -23.08
C ASP A 707 -30.40 7.08 -23.41
N LYS A 708 -30.72 6.49 -24.57
CA LYS A 708 -32.08 6.10 -24.98
C LYS A 708 -32.77 5.23 -23.94
N PHE A 709 -32.03 4.31 -23.31
CA PHE A 709 -32.57 3.34 -22.35
C PHE A 709 -32.42 3.76 -20.89
N SER A 710 -31.58 4.76 -20.62
CA SER A 710 -31.34 5.26 -19.26
C SER A 710 -32.48 6.13 -18.71
N LYS A 711 -33.44 6.52 -19.57
CA LYS A 711 -34.61 7.36 -19.24
C LYS A 711 -35.89 6.58 -18.92
N ALA A 712 -35.88 5.25 -19.02
CA ALA A 712 -37.08 4.45 -18.78
C ALA A 712 -37.49 4.46 -17.28
N PRO A 713 -38.79 4.55 -16.95
CA PRO A 713 -39.29 4.66 -15.56
C PRO A 713 -39.02 3.43 -14.68
N HIS A 714 -38.54 2.34 -15.26
CA HIS A 714 -38.02 1.20 -14.52
C HIS A 714 -36.49 1.27 -14.54
N ASN A 715 -35.89 1.67 -13.41
CA ASN A 715 -34.45 1.64 -13.11
C ASN A 715 -33.76 0.34 -13.57
N MET A 716 -33.49 0.17 -14.87
CA MET A 716 -32.69 -0.93 -15.39
C MET A 716 -31.26 -0.63 -14.99
N LYS A 717 -30.86 -1.18 -13.84
CA LYS A 717 -29.48 -1.20 -13.36
C LYS A 717 -28.60 -1.73 -14.50
N SER A 718 -27.39 -1.18 -14.65
CA SER A 718 -26.40 -1.39 -15.73
C SER A 718 -26.20 -2.82 -16.29
N LYS A 719 -26.65 -3.88 -15.61
CA LYS A 719 -26.68 -5.25 -16.11
C LYS A 719 -27.84 -5.44 -17.12
N GLY A 720 -27.51 -5.46 -18.40
CA GLY A 720 -28.44 -5.82 -19.50
C GLY A 720 -28.62 -4.75 -20.58
N LEU A 721 -28.13 -3.53 -20.34
CA LEU A 721 -28.20 -2.43 -21.31
C LEU A 721 -27.43 -2.74 -22.60
N GLY A 722 -26.20 -3.27 -22.44
CA GLY A 722 -25.33 -3.66 -23.56
C GLY A 722 -25.98 -4.71 -24.46
N ALA A 723 -26.52 -5.78 -23.86
CA ALA A 723 -27.22 -6.83 -24.59
C ALA A 723 -28.42 -6.33 -25.40
N ARG A 724 -29.19 -5.36 -24.87
CA ARG A 724 -30.34 -4.77 -25.59
C ARG A 724 -29.90 -3.90 -26.76
N VAL A 725 -28.88 -3.07 -26.58
CA VAL A 725 -28.30 -2.26 -27.66
C VAL A 725 -27.68 -3.17 -28.73
N ASN A 726 -27.01 -4.27 -28.33
CA ASN A 726 -26.53 -5.29 -29.25
C ASN A 726 -27.68 -5.90 -30.06
N GLN A 727 -28.80 -6.27 -29.40
CA GLN A 727 -29.96 -6.81 -30.09
C GLN A 727 -30.55 -5.85 -31.14
N GLU A 728 -30.68 -4.55 -30.83
CA GLU A 728 -31.11 -3.55 -31.83
C GLU A 728 -30.13 -3.49 -33.02
N PHE A 729 -28.82 -3.54 -32.76
CA PHE A 729 -27.81 -3.58 -33.82
C PHE A 729 -27.89 -4.86 -34.67
N GLN A 730 -28.07 -6.03 -34.06
CA GLN A 730 -28.22 -7.30 -34.81
C GLN A 730 -29.43 -7.26 -35.73
N ASN A 731 -30.55 -6.71 -35.27
CA ASN A 731 -31.75 -6.52 -36.08
C ASN A 731 -31.48 -5.56 -37.24
N PHE A 732 -30.88 -4.39 -36.96
CA PHE A 732 -30.49 -3.42 -37.98
C PHE A 732 -29.60 -4.04 -39.06
N ASN A 733 -28.55 -4.77 -38.67
CA ASN A 733 -27.60 -5.38 -39.59
C ASN A 733 -28.25 -6.48 -40.45
N LYS A 734 -29.21 -7.21 -39.90
CA LYS A 734 -29.98 -8.24 -40.61
C LYS A 734 -30.95 -7.61 -41.62
N GLU A 735 -31.75 -6.65 -41.18
CA GLU A 735 -32.79 -5.99 -41.98
C GLU A 735 -32.21 -5.17 -43.13
N ASN A 736 -31.01 -4.61 -42.96
CA ASN A 736 -30.39 -3.73 -43.94
C ASN A 736 -29.25 -4.41 -44.72
N SER A 737 -29.14 -5.74 -44.66
CA SER A 737 -28.03 -6.50 -45.25
C SER A 737 -27.82 -6.27 -46.76
N SER A 738 -28.87 -5.85 -47.48
CA SER A 738 -28.83 -5.49 -48.91
C SER A 738 -28.70 -3.99 -49.19
N ASN A 739 -28.67 -3.12 -48.17
CA ASN A 739 -28.53 -1.68 -48.39
C ASN A 739 -27.07 -1.37 -48.81
N PRO A 740 -26.84 -0.61 -49.89
CA PRO A 740 -25.48 -0.33 -50.39
C PRO A 740 -24.62 0.46 -49.39
N LEU A 741 -25.23 1.15 -48.43
CA LEU A 741 -24.55 1.94 -47.40
C LEU A 741 -25.16 1.69 -46.01
N GLN A 742 -24.36 1.14 -45.10
CA GLN A 742 -24.72 0.98 -43.70
C GLN A 742 -23.84 1.87 -42.82
N VAL A 743 -24.45 2.73 -42.01
CA VAL A 743 -23.74 3.61 -41.06
C VAL A 743 -24.23 3.33 -39.64
N VAL A 744 -23.32 2.95 -38.76
CA VAL A 744 -23.61 2.80 -37.33
C VAL A 744 -22.92 3.94 -36.59
N ILE A 745 -23.68 4.70 -35.80
CA ILE A 745 -23.17 5.80 -35.00
C ILE A 745 -23.17 5.37 -33.53
N VAL A 746 -22.01 5.35 -32.89
CA VAL A 746 -21.84 4.99 -31.48
C VAL A 746 -21.72 6.26 -30.64
N ASP A 747 -22.75 6.53 -29.85
CA ASP A 747 -22.77 7.61 -28.85
C ASP A 747 -22.68 6.98 -27.44
N THR A 748 -21.46 6.86 -26.93
CA THR A 748 -21.21 6.23 -25.62
C THR A 748 -20.88 7.25 -24.54
N CYS A 749 -21.51 7.04 -23.37
CA CYS A 749 -21.17 7.75 -22.14
C CYS A 749 -19.94 7.17 -21.44
N ASN A 750 -19.32 6.10 -21.92
CA ASN A 750 -18.12 5.50 -21.33
C ASN A 750 -17.05 5.19 -22.38
N ASP A 751 -15.99 6.00 -22.38
CA ASP A 751 -14.93 6.00 -23.40
C ASP A 751 -13.83 4.95 -23.15
N ARG A 752 -14.02 4.07 -22.16
CA ARG A 752 -13.01 3.11 -21.67
C ARG A 752 -13.04 1.74 -22.36
N GLY A 753 -13.66 1.63 -23.53
CA GLY A 753 -13.77 0.37 -24.28
C GLY A 753 -12.45 -0.08 -24.92
N LYS A 754 -12.31 -1.39 -25.20
CA LYS A 754 -11.30 -1.90 -26.14
C LYS A 754 -11.58 -1.29 -27.52
N GLN A 755 -10.54 -0.99 -28.30
CA GLN A 755 -10.71 -0.52 -29.68
C GLN A 755 -11.65 -1.48 -30.43
N ASN A 756 -12.77 -0.94 -30.94
CA ASN A 756 -13.79 -1.61 -31.76
C ASN A 756 -14.77 -2.58 -31.04
N ASP A 757 -14.76 -2.66 -29.71
CA ASP A 757 -15.77 -3.40 -28.92
C ASP A 757 -16.76 -2.42 -28.26
N TYR A 758 -17.95 -2.23 -28.84
CA TYR A 758 -19.00 -1.36 -28.29
C TYR A 758 -20.29 -2.13 -28.02
N PHE A 759 -20.84 -2.00 -26.81
CA PHE A 759 -22.08 -2.67 -26.41
C PHE A 759 -22.06 -4.19 -26.68
N GLU A 760 -20.95 -4.87 -26.40
CA GLU A 760 -20.76 -6.32 -26.64
C GLU A 760 -20.73 -6.71 -28.14
N VAL A 761 -20.56 -5.74 -29.04
CA VAL A 761 -20.35 -5.94 -30.48
C VAL A 761 -18.89 -5.67 -30.84
N ASN A 762 -18.23 -6.65 -31.47
CA ASN A 762 -16.90 -6.48 -32.05
C ASN A 762 -17.04 -6.08 -33.52
N PHE A 763 -16.85 -4.81 -33.84
CA PHE A 763 -17.02 -4.28 -35.20
C PHE A 763 -15.91 -4.71 -36.17
N SER A 764 -14.72 -5.05 -35.66
CA SER A 764 -13.61 -5.55 -36.49
C SER A 764 -13.97 -6.85 -37.21
N ASN A 765 -14.76 -7.72 -36.56
CA ASN A 765 -15.15 -9.02 -37.12
C ASN A 765 -16.33 -8.95 -38.12
N ILE A 766 -17.00 -7.79 -38.23
CA ILE A 766 -18.26 -7.65 -38.99
C ILE A 766 -18.06 -6.75 -40.23
N GLY A 767 -16.82 -6.30 -40.48
CA GLY A 767 -16.42 -5.59 -41.70
C GLY A 767 -16.77 -4.10 -41.73
N TYR A 768 -16.96 -3.47 -40.58
CA TYR A 768 -17.20 -2.01 -40.49
C TYR A 768 -15.88 -1.23 -40.47
N THR A 769 -15.76 -0.20 -41.29
CA THR A 769 -14.64 0.76 -41.23
C THR A 769 -14.89 1.82 -40.17
N VAL A 770 -13.94 2.03 -39.25
CA VAL A 770 -14.11 2.89 -38.08
C VAL A 770 -13.60 4.30 -38.32
N HIS A 771 -14.42 5.29 -38.03
CA HIS A 771 -14.10 6.72 -38.07
C HIS A 771 -14.40 7.37 -36.71
N TYR A 772 -13.41 8.04 -36.14
CA TYR A 772 -13.57 8.81 -34.91
C TYR A 772 -13.94 10.25 -35.26
N VAL A 773 -14.97 10.76 -34.59
CA VAL A 773 -15.42 12.15 -34.76
C VAL A 773 -15.38 12.85 -33.41
N TYR A 774 -14.89 14.08 -33.41
CA TYR A 774 -14.86 14.96 -32.25
C TYR A 774 -15.83 16.13 -32.48
N PRO A 775 -17.12 15.98 -32.11
CA PRO A 775 -18.11 17.01 -32.38
C PRO A 775 -17.69 18.35 -31.78
N ASN A 776 -17.72 19.38 -32.62
CA ASN A 776 -17.36 20.75 -32.26
C ASN A 776 -15.94 20.89 -31.69
N PHE A 777 -14.98 20.03 -32.08
CA PHE A 777 -13.59 20.15 -31.68
C PHE A 777 -12.64 19.77 -32.81
N ASP A 778 -11.75 20.68 -33.20
CA ASP A 778 -10.64 20.38 -34.10
C ASP A 778 -9.36 20.16 -33.28
N VAL A 779 -8.88 18.91 -33.27
CA VAL A 779 -7.68 18.50 -32.52
C VAL A 779 -6.42 19.30 -32.92
N SER A 780 -6.37 19.82 -34.15
CA SER A 780 -5.19 20.52 -34.67
C SER A 780 -5.16 22.02 -34.39
N THR A 781 -6.33 22.66 -34.21
CA THR A 781 -6.44 24.12 -34.13
C THR A 781 -7.21 24.64 -32.92
N SER A 782 -8.04 23.81 -32.27
CA SER A 782 -8.90 24.25 -31.18
C SER A 782 -8.17 24.38 -29.85
N ASN A 783 -8.45 25.45 -29.11
CA ASN A 783 -8.04 25.61 -27.72
C ASN A 783 -8.90 24.70 -26.83
N PHE A 784 -8.30 23.69 -26.20
CA PHE A 784 -9.03 22.71 -25.39
C PHE A 784 -9.66 23.32 -24.15
N ASN A 785 -9.02 24.30 -23.51
CA ASN A 785 -9.58 24.93 -22.31
C ASN A 785 -10.87 25.70 -22.64
N ASP A 786 -10.86 26.47 -23.74
CA ASP A 786 -12.06 27.21 -24.17
C ASP A 786 -13.18 26.24 -24.60
N TYR A 787 -12.83 25.13 -25.27
CA TYR A 787 -13.76 24.03 -25.59
C TYR A 787 -14.34 23.33 -24.35
N GLU A 788 -13.51 23.04 -23.34
CA GLU A 788 -13.92 22.40 -22.09
C GLU A 788 -14.89 23.31 -21.32
N CYS A 789 -14.58 24.62 -21.23
CA CYS A 789 -15.48 25.65 -20.70
C CYS A 789 -16.82 25.68 -21.44
N TRP A 790 -16.80 25.65 -22.77
CA TRP A 790 -18.01 25.60 -23.59
C TRP A 790 -18.85 24.36 -23.31
N CYS A 791 -18.21 23.19 -23.21
CA CYS A 791 -18.87 21.94 -22.90
C CYS A 791 -19.52 21.96 -21.50
N ILE A 792 -18.82 22.41 -20.45
CA ILE A 792 -19.40 22.45 -19.11
C ILE A 792 -20.54 23.46 -19.03
N ARG A 793 -20.43 24.62 -19.71
CA ARG A 793 -21.53 25.59 -19.80
C ARG A 793 -22.78 24.97 -20.40
N ASN A 794 -22.64 24.18 -21.46
CA ASN A 794 -23.76 23.45 -22.09
C ASN A 794 -24.39 22.40 -21.16
N VAL A 795 -23.66 21.87 -20.17
CA VAL A 795 -24.21 20.95 -19.16
C VAL A 795 -24.92 21.74 -18.06
N LEU A 796 -24.29 22.80 -17.56
CA LEU A 796 -24.80 23.63 -16.47
C LEU A 796 -26.03 24.46 -16.88
N GLY A 797 -26.18 24.78 -18.16
CA GLY A 797 -27.35 25.48 -18.70
C GLY A 797 -28.56 24.60 -18.98
N ARG A 798 -28.50 23.29 -18.72
CA ARG A 798 -29.62 22.37 -18.98
C ARG A 798 -30.72 22.50 -17.93
N GLY A 799 -31.95 22.54 -18.40
CA GLY A 799 -33.13 22.37 -17.54
C GLY A 799 -33.31 20.91 -17.08
N MET A 800 -34.41 20.67 -16.38
CA MET A 800 -34.86 19.31 -16.01
C MET A 800 -35.06 18.47 -17.28
N SER A 801 -34.62 17.20 -17.25
CA SER A 801 -34.82 16.32 -18.41
C SER A 801 -36.30 15.93 -18.53
N SER A 802 -36.72 15.66 -19.77
CA SER A 802 -38.02 15.10 -20.12
C SER A 802 -37.87 14.06 -21.22
N GLU A 803 -38.94 13.31 -21.52
CA GLU A 803 -38.98 12.35 -22.63
C GLU A 803 -38.63 12.96 -23.99
N LYS A 804 -38.84 14.28 -24.15
CA LYS A 804 -38.52 15.02 -25.39
C LYS A 804 -37.09 15.58 -25.41
N THR A 805 -36.42 15.67 -24.27
CA THR A 805 -35.02 16.15 -24.23
C THR A 805 -34.08 15.02 -24.57
N ASN A 806 -32.95 15.34 -25.19
CA ASN A 806 -31.94 14.36 -25.61
C ASN A 806 -30.78 14.19 -24.61
N PHE A 807 -30.90 14.74 -23.40
CA PHE A 807 -29.92 14.61 -22.33
C PHE A 807 -30.53 14.06 -21.04
N TRP A 808 -29.71 13.46 -20.17
CA TRP A 808 -30.09 13.07 -18.81
C TRP A 808 -29.31 13.88 -17.77
N LEU A 809 -28.00 14.03 -17.95
CA LEU A 809 -27.15 14.79 -17.03
C LEU A 809 -27.49 16.29 -17.06
N ASN A 810 -28.02 16.79 -15.95
CA ASN A 810 -28.40 18.18 -15.73
C ASN A 810 -28.28 18.54 -14.22
N PRO A 811 -28.04 19.82 -13.89
CA PRO A 811 -27.81 20.21 -12.50
C PRO A 811 -29.05 20.11 -11.60
N VAL A 812 -30.25 20.05 -12.18
CA VAL A 812 -31.52 20.02 -11.43
C VAL A 812 -31.79 18.64 -10.85
N GLU A 813 -31.68 17.58 -11.66
CA GLU A 813 -32.00 16.20 -11.24
C GLU A 813 -30.79 15.45 -10.70
N THR A 814 -29.60 15.70 -11.24
CA THR A 814 -28.40 14.90 -10.93
C THR A 814 -27.48 15.53 -9.90
N SER A 815 -27.76 16.75 -9.44
CA SER A 815 -26.88 17.67 -8.69
C SER A 815 -25.75 18.28 -9.53
N LEU A 816 -25.34 19.48 -9.12
CA LEU A 816 -24.23 20.22 -9.72
C LEU A 816 -22.90 19.47 -9.55
N GLU A 817 -22.67 18.89 -8.37
CA GLU A 817 -21.48 18.13 -8.01
C GLU A 817 -21.26 16.93 -8.94
N THR A 818 -22.34 16.21 -9.25
CA THR A 818 -22.30 15.05 -10.14
C THR A 818 -22.06 15.46 -11.57
N CYS A 819 -22.66 16.57 -12.03
CA CYS A 819 -22.41 17.11 -13.37
C CYS A 819 -20.93 17.42 -13.58
N ILE A 820 -20.31 18.10 -12.61
CA ILE A 820 -18.88 18.44 -12.63
C ILE A 820 -18.01 17.18 -12.57
N GLU A 821 -18.37 16.22 -11.71
CA GLU A 821 -17.61 14.98 -11.58
C GLU A 821 -17.60 14.18 -12.89
N VAL A 822 -18.76 14.01 -13.51
CA VAL A 822 -18.88 13.32 -14.80
C VAL A 822 -18.14 14.08 -15.88
N HIS A 823 -18.23 15.42 -15.89
CA HIS A 823 -17.51 16.26 -16.84
C HIS A 823 -15.99 16.14 -16.69
N ASN A 824 -15.43 16.32 -15.49
CA ASN A 824 -13.98 16.22 -15.26
C ASN A 824 -13.42 14.85 -15.66
N LYS A 825 -14.14 13.76 -15.33
CA LYS A 825 -13.75 12.40 -15.73
C LYS A 825 -13.70 12.26 -17.26
N LYS A 826 -14.65 12.87 -17.96
CA LYS A 826 -14.73 12.87 -19.42
C LYS A 826 -13.68 13.75 -20.07
N ALA A 827 -13.42 14.94 -19.55
CA ALA A 827 -12.35 15.82 -20.01
C ALA A 827 -10.97 15.14 -19.90
N GLN A 828 -10.70 14.47 -18.78
CA GLN A 828 -9.47 13.70 -18.62
C GLN A 828 -9.37 12.53 -19.61
N SER A 829 -10.47 11.79 -19.82
CA SER A 829 -10.51 10.72 -20.82
C SER A 829 -10.27 11.27 -22.23
N PHE A 830 -10.79 12.46 -22.51
CA PHE A 830 -10.66 13.10 -23.82
C PHE A 830 -9.21 13.44 -24.14
N VAL A 831 -8.54 14.19 -23.24
CA VAL A 831 -7.13 14.56 -23.36
C VAL A 831 -6.24 13.34 -23.55
N ASN A 832 -6.49 12.27 -22.79
CA ASN A 832 -5.70 11.04 -22.89
C ASN A 832 -5.84 10.36 -24.26
N HIS A 833 -7.02 10.40 -24.86
CA HIS A 833 -7.29 9.77 -26.16
C HIS A 833 -6.73 10.60 -27.31
N THR A 834 -6.91 11.92 -27.29
CA THR A 834 -6.44 12.84 -28.33
C THR A 834 -4.96 13.19 -28.21
N LYS A 835 -4.32 12.81 -27.10
CA LYS A 835 -2.91 13.11 -26.79
C LYS A 835 -2.60 14.61 -26.79
N LEU A 836 -3.58 15.42 -26.37
CA LEU A 836 -3.38 16.87 -26.23
C LEU A 836 -2.33 17.15 -25.15
N SER A 837 -1.49 18.16 -25.39
CA SER A 837 -0.50 18.63 -24.41
C SER A 837 -1.13 19.40 -23.26
N GLN A 838 -2.32 19.96 -23.47
CA GLN A 838 -3.10 20.71 -22.49
C GLN A 838 -3.76 19.77 -21.47
N ARG A 839 -3.73 20.16 -20.19
CA ARG A 839 -4.39 19.41 -19.11
C ARG A 839 -5.83 19.90 -18.90
N PRO A 840 -6.76 19.03 -18.49
CA PRO A 840 -8.11 19.45 -18.12
C PRO A 840 -8.08 20.46 -16.97
N MET A 841 -9.01 21.41 -16.99
CA MET A 841 -9.10 22.46 -15.96
C MET A 841 -9.51 21.94 -14.59
N ASN A 842 -10.12 20.76 -14.50
CA ASN A 842 -10.55 20.11 -13.25
C ASN A 842 -11.41 21.05 -12.38
N PHE A 843 -12.65 21.30 -12.81
CA PHE A 843 -13.57 22.19 -12.08
C PHE A 843 -13.83 21.68 -10.66
N ASN A 844 -13.87 22.59 -9.68
CA ASN A 844 -14.08 22.24 -8.27
C ASN A 844 -15.53 21.76 -8.05
N LYS A 845 -15.68 20.62 -7.36
CA LYS A 845 -17.00 20.06 -7.03
C LYS A 845 -17.74 20.86 -5.97
N LYS A 846 -17.04 21.51 -5.04
CA LYS A 846 -17.62 22.28 -3.94
C LYS A 846 -17.66 23.76 -4.30
N PHE A 847 -18.70 24.19 -5.00
CA PHE A 847 -18.95 25.60 -5.24
C PHE A 847 -19.42 26.26 -3.94
N THR A 848 -18.57 27.08 -3.31
CA THR A 848 -19.03 28.02 -2.27
C THR A 848 -19.67 29.24 -2.93
N ASP A 849 -20.64 29.89 -2.30
CA ASP A 849 -21.44 30.95 -2.96
C ASP A 849 -20.62 32.10 -3.57
N ALA A 850 -19.52 32.51 -2.92
CA ALA A 850 -18.62 33.54 -3.45
C ALA A 850 -17.69 33.06 -4.59
N SER A 851 -17.25 31.80 -4.57
CA SER A 851 -16.41 31.22 -5.64
C SER A 851 -17.23 30.88 -6.88
N ARG A 852 -18.52 30.61 -6.71
CA ARG A 852 -19.47 30.27 -7.77
C ARG A 852 -19.61 31.37 -8.82
N PHE A 853 -19.72 32.63 -8.40
CA PHE A 853 -19.89 33.75 -9.34
C PHE A 853 -18.64 33.97 -10.22
N MET A 854 -17.46 34.00 -9.60
CA MET A 854 -16.19 34.21 -10.30
C MET A 854 -15.83 33.05 -11.25
N SER A 855 -16.11 31.80 -10.85
CA SER A 855 -15.90 30.64 -11.70
C SER A 855 -16.87 30.58 -12.87
N LEU A 856 -18.16 30.92 -12.66
CA LEU A 856 -19.15 30.98 -13.75
C LEU A 856 -18.82 32.08 -14.76
N HIS A 857 -18.34 33.24 -14.31
CA HIS A 857 -17.90 34.31 -15.21
C HIS A 857 -16.79 33.84 -16.15
N ARG A 858 -15.72 33.23 -15.60
CA ARG A 858 -14.59 32.71 -16.39
C ARG A 858 -15.02 31.61 -17.37
N ILE A 859 -15.92 30.72 -16.92
CA ILE A 859 -16.49 29.69 -17.79
C ILE A 859 -17.25 30.32 -18.95
N ASN A 860 -18.10 31.32 -18.68
CA ASN A 860 -18.89 31.98 -19.71
C ASN A 860 -18.02 32.72 -20.72
N GLU A 861 -17.03 33.50 -20.28
CA GLU A 861 -16.12 34.22 -21.18
C GLU A 861 -15.34 33.28 -22.11
N ALA A 862 -14.80 32.19 -21.57
CA ALA A 862 -14.08 31.18 -22.36
C ALA A 862 -15.02 30.45 -23.33
N ALA A 863 -16.22 30.10 -22.87
CA ALA A 863 -17.23 29.46 -23.69
C ALA A 863 -17.75 30.39 -24.81
N ASP A 864 -17.85 31.69 -24.58
CA ASP A 864 -18.25 32.68 -25.60
C ASP A 864 -17.17 32.88 -26.65
N ARG A 865 -15.89 32.85 -26.28
CA ARG A 865 -14.78 32.82 -27.25
C ARG A 865 -14.87 31.59 -28.13
N TYR A 866 -15.06 30.41 -27.54
CA TYR A 866 -15.18 29.16 -28.30
C TYR A 866 -16.42 29.14 -29.20
N ALA A 867 -17.56 29.64 -28.72
CA ALA A 867 -18.79 29.65 -29.51
C ALA A 867 -18.66 30.43 -30.83
N LYS A 868 -17.79 31.45 -30.89
CA LYS A 868 -17.50 32.23 -32.10
C LYS A 868 -16.69 31.47 -33.15
N THR A 869 -16.03 30.37 -32.77
CA THR A 869 -15.25 29.53 -33.69
C THR A 869 -16.05 28.32 -34.19
N LEU A 870 -17.31 28.16 -33.76
CA LEU A 870 -18.14 27.02 -34.13
C LEU A 870 -18.77 27.21 -35.51
N HIS A 871 -18.74 26.14 -36.30
CA HIS A 871 -19.52 26.03 -37.52
C HIS A 871 -20.93 25.51 -37.19
N PRO A 872 -21.94 25.80 -38.02
CA PRO A 872 -23.23 25.13 -37.93
C PRO A 872 -23.07 23.60 -37.97
N VAL A 873 -23.83 22.87 -37.16
CA VAL A 873 -23.69 21.40 -37.05
C VAL A 873 -23.86 20.71 -38.40
N GLY A 874 -24.74 21.22 -39.27
CA GLY A 874 -24.90 20.72 -40.64
C GLY A 874 -23.60 20.81 -41.44
N GLU A 875 -22.88 21.93 -41.35
CA GLU A 875 -21.58 22.10 -42.01
C GLU A 875 -20.52 21.14 -41.43
N CYS A 876 -20.49 20.95 -40.11
CA CYS A 876 -19.60 19.97 -39.47
C CYS A 876 -19.85 18.54 -39.97
N VAL A 877 -21.12 18.15 -40.12
CA VAL A 877 -21.52 16.84 -40.63
C VAL A 877 -21.15 16.71 -42.11
N ASP A 878 -21.42 17.72 -42.92
CA ASP A 878 -21.08 17.73 -44.35
C ASP A 878 -19.56 17.68 -44.58
N ASN A 879 -18.76 18.35 -43.73
CA ASN A 879 -17.30 18.25 -43.72
C ASN A 879 -16.82 16.85 -43.37
N PHE A 880 -17.43 16.23 -42.35
CA PHE A 880 -17.11 14.86 -41.98
C PHE A 880 -17.41 13.86 -43.12
N ILE A 881 -18.60 13.92 -43.71
CA ILE A 881 -19.02 13.10 -44.84
C ILE A 881 -18.00 13.20 -46.00
N ARG A 882 -17.59 14.42 -46.35
CA ARG A 882 -16.55 14.65 -47.38
C ARG A 882 -15.20 14.05 -46.99
N SER A 883 -14.79 14.19 -45.73
CA SER A 883 -13.49 13.71 -45.24
C SER A 883 -13.33 12.19 -45.32
N ILE A 884 -14.42 11.44 -45.23
CA ILE A 884 -14.41 9.97 -45.29
C ILE A 884 -14.76 9.44 -46.70
N GLY A 885 -14.83 10.33 -47.70
CA GLY A 885 -15.21 9.99 -49.07
C GLY A 885 -16.58 9.31 -49.14
N LEU A 886 -17.53 9.75 -48.31
CA LEU A 886 -18.89 9.25 -48.36
C LEU A 886 -19.67 10.04 -49.40
N ASP A 887 -19.86 9.45 -50.57
CA ASP A 887 -20.70 10.04 -51.61
C ASP A 887 -22.18 9.81 -51.27
N LEU A 888 -22.88 10.90 -50.95
CA LEU A 888 -24.30 10.89 -50.62
C LEU A 888 -25.19 11.23 -51.83
N THR A 889 -24.65 11.31 -53.07
CA THR A 889 -25.46 11.55 -54.27
C THR A 889 -26.28 10.32 -54.73
N LEU A 890 -26.58 9.39 -53.83
CA LEU A 890 -27.30 8.13 -54.09
C LEU A 890 -28.79 8.29 -54.49
N LYS A 891 -29.21 9.46 -54.99
CA LYS A 891 -30.53 9.65 -55.62
C LYS A 891 -30.40 10.31 -57.00
N SER A 892 -30.29 9.47 -58.01
CA SER A 892 -30.99 9.66 -59.28
C SER A 892 -31.33 8.29 -59.89
N SER A 893 -32.25 7.57 -59.26
CA SER A 893 -33.04 6.49 -59.90
C SER A 893 -34.42 6.45 -59.28
#